data_AF-A0A1I1D246-F1
#
_entry.id   AF-A0A1I1D246-F1
#
_cell.length_a   1.000
_cell.length_b   1.000
_cell.length_c   1.000
_cell.angle_alpha   90.00
_cell.angle_beta   90.00
_cell.angle_gamma   90.00
#
_symmetry.space_group_name_H-M   'P 1'
#
loop_
_entity.id
_entity.type
_entity.pdbx_description
1 polymer ?
#
loop_
_entity_poly.entity_id
_entity_poly.type
_entity_poly.pdbx_seq_one_letter_code
_entity_poly.pdbx_strand_id
1 'polypeptide(L)'
;MVEFTRRNLMASSVAAAVGVSAVGSASAQERPDEHDTPAAPYVEGSMKRLSTTAFGAEVTGPFVFETGEMVYSLQAPSTDNPEPWNEGGVGVIDDFQFTFNGKNDEFEEMEPPRTEEEQRKVKTATGEYRLLARAGDEINGGTERWGHQETPDGEDVADLVDESYVGVGDVTDMNFFVSTTEDGTEGYLFTNHETRPGGISRTPLYRDEDGYWQADLERALQVENTDAFRALGGTKINCYGDLTPWETPVSAEEEYGHPRVSGTHTVSDITEEGSGVGIRGGSEFWNRPNAPNVTDALEEHFGDDAWYPSGAWALSGNEKLAYYLGAEPVDREEGENTRRPIGDVFPNRYRYGYFVEITNPTADDPENQQPVKHWVMGRAAWECPEFMPDEKTVYGASDGGAKGIYKFVADEPITEYDDPMDVRGTLYAIAATEVGTGTVGEVDLDVEWLPLGTASNAEVESWIAEYDDVTQVDYLETHAETDWAEDLEQALLEADEEVAINGNQDYITDEEIVEWARQYEEYGPDGVDEELRRVPFLETRAAAKEIGATVEFNKAEGIDAHDEAEPGDFIYFAISSLGGSMTDEQGDLQFDEVDTGLLYRGELDEHYDVSRLEPVIVGPNPSDPESLQDVSLINLDNVMVMDDGRVLLCEDKGRFGRSYPNDALWVYEPPTTITVDSLAVSHGATGEVDLTVSSVPDGIAGGRVTVSVEHPAVAEIVDASYHDRLELTSGPTVGDGSSVEFRFADLEDEIGSGRQVTLATLELEGTGPGTTDLTIDVHALDDDDAASIDPQSRPSVVVTGPPPIGGGGSGPTDAPTDPDGDGRFEDVNGNGRLDYDDVVVLFEHLEDDAVQLNDEAFDFNENGRIDYDDVVALYDEL
;
A
#
# COMPACT_ATOMS: atom_id res chain seq x y z
N MET A 1 -39.52 15.93 12.85
CA MET A 1 -38.96 17.30 12.95
C MET A 1 -38.67 17.62 14.41
N VAL A 2 -37.63 16.97 14.93
CA VAL A 2 -36.82 17.33 16.10
C VAL A 2 -35.47 16.69 15.78
N GLU A 3 -34.43 17.52 15.71
CA GLU A 3 -33.05 17.17 15.38
C GLU A 3 -32.47 16.13 16.34
N PHE A 4 -31.76 15.15 15.79
CA PHE A 4 -30.89 14.24 16.52
C PHE A 4 -29.47 14.80 16.47
N THR A 5 -28.94 15.27 17.59
CA THR A 5 -27.52 15.65 17.72
C THR A 5 -26.85 14.82 18.81
N ARG A 6 -25.71 14.22 18.45
CA ARG A 6 -24.85 13.15 19.04
C ARG A 6 -24.40 13.25 20.53
N ARG A 7 -25.12 13.87 21.47
CA ARG A 7 -24.58 14.10 22.85
C ARG A 7 -25.33 13.51 24.06
N ASN A 8 -26.21 12.53 23.93
CA ASN A 8 -27.06 12.08 25.06
C ASN A 8 -27.24 10.55 25.28
N LEU A 9 -26.26 9.71 24.92
CA LEU A 9 -26.34 8.25 25.15
C LEU A 9 -25.19 7.71 26.03
N MET A 10 -24.84 8.41 27.10
CA MET A 10 -23.95 7.90 28.16
C MET A 10 -24.60 8.16 29.52
N ALA A 11 -25.52 7.28 29.97
CA ALA A 11 -25.89 7.08 31.39
C ALA A 11 -27.15 6.18 31.60
N SER A 12 -27.09 4.91 31.22
CA SER A 12 -27.86 3.80 31.84
C SER A 12 -27.61 2.53 31.00
N SER A 13 -27.05 1.42 31.48
CA SER A 13 -27.11 0.86 32.83
C SER A 13 -26.10 -0.27 32.97
N VAL A 14 -25.15 -0.08 33.88
CA VAL A 14 -24.24 -1.08 34.43
C VAL A 14 -25.00 -2.07 35.34
N ALA A 15 -24.60 -3.35 35.25
CA ALA A 15 -24.74 -4.45 36.22
C ALA A 15 -26.10 -5.14 36.45
N ALA A 16 -26.18 -6.41 36.03
CA ALA A 16 -26.54 -7.54 36.90
C ALA A 16 -26.08 -8.88 36.30
N ALA A 17 -25.08 -9.48 36.96
CA ALA A 17 -24.36 -10.68 36.58
C ALA A 17 -24.99 -12.02 37.04
N VAL A 18 -24.42 -13.10 36.49
CA VAL A 18 -24.16 -14.45 37.03
C VAL A 18 -25.04 -15.62 36.56
N GLY A 19 -24.36 -16.56 35.88
CA GLY A 19 -24.61 -18.01 35.97
C GLY A 19 -24.25 -18.81 34.69
N VAL A 20 -22.99 -18.85 34.24
CA VAL A 20 -21.96 -19.90 34.49
C VAL A 20 -22.40 -21.35 34.31
N SER A 21 -21.84 -22.03 33.29
CA SER A 21 -21.15 -23.36 33.33
C SER A 21 -20.62 -23.66 31.90
N ALA A 22 -19.36 -23.37 31.50
CA ALA A 22 -18.08 -24.04 31.83
C ALA A 22 -17.87 -25.33 30.97
N VAL A 23 -16.75 -25.65 30.29
CA VAL A 23 -15.30 -25.31 30.23
C VAL A 23 -14.80 -25.84 28.86
N GLY A 24 -13.89 -25.24 28.07
CA GLY A 24 -12.60 -24.55 28.31
C GLY A 24 -11.43 -25.46 27.85
N SER A 25 -10.23 -25.01 27.48
CA SER A 25 -9.47 -23.75 27.69
C SER A 25 -7.98 -24.13 27.42
N ALA A 26 -7.03 -23.29 27.02
CA ALA A 26 -6.69 -21.90 27.33
C ALA A 26 -5.77 -21.36 26.20
N SER A 27 -5.63 -20.06 25.91
CA SER A 27 -5.72 -18.87 26.76
C SER A 27 -6.48 -17.72 26.08
N ALA A 28 -7.75 -17.56 26.47
CA ALA A 28 -8.53 -16.34 26.30
C ALA A 28 -9.22 -16.11 27.65
N GLN A 29 -8.54 -15.39 28.54
CA GLN A 29 -9.13 -14.66 29.67
C GLN A 29 -8.03 -14.01 30.51
N GLU A 30 -7.71 -12.74 30.24
CA GLU A 30 -7.44 -11.79 31.33
C GLU A 30 -7.66 -10.30 31.02
N ARG A 31 -8.56 -9.86 30.11
CA ARG A 31 -8.99 -8.44 30.07
C ARG A 31 -10.50 -8.25 29.74
N PRO A 32 -11.38 -8.08 30.74
CA PRO A 32 -12.82 -7.81 30.53
C PRO A 32 -13.14 -6.40 30.01
N ASP A 33 -12.11 -5.60 29.80
CA ASP A 33 -12.18 -4.17 29.47
C ASP A 33 -11.91 -3.91 27.96
N GLU A 34 -11.53 -4.93 27.18
CA GLU A 34 -11.19 -4.89 25.74
C GLU A 34 -12.39 -4.90 24.77
N HIS A 35 -13.63 -4.78 25.25
CA HIS A 35 -14.81 -5.10 24.44
C HIS A 35 -15.59 -3.90 23.88
N ASP A 36 -15.16 -2.68 24.18
CA ASP A 36 -15.59 -1.44 23.51
C ASP A 36 -14.28 -0.79 23.03
N THR A 37 -13.84 -1.03 21.78
CA THR A 37 -12.81 -0.18 21.16
C THR A 37 -13.48 1.18 21.01
N PRO A 38 -13.21 2.17 21.88
CA PRO A 38 -14.00 3.39 21.87
C PRO A 38 -13.77 4.09 20.52
N ALA A 39 -14.79 4.79 20.00
CA ALA A 39 -14.78 5.37 18.65
C ALA A 39 -14.83 4.37 17.46
N ALA A 40 -14.86 3.05 17.65
CA ALA A 40 -15.28 2.12 16.59
C ALA A 40 -16.81 1.90 16.61
N PRO A 41 -17.53 1.87 15.48
CA PRO A 41 -17.11 2.35 14.16
C PRO A 41 -17.11 3.89 14.07
N TYR A 42 -16.26 4.42 13.19
CA TYR A 42 -16.06 5.85 12.93
C TYR A 42 -15.93 6.13 11.43
N VAL A 43 -16.43 7.30 11.01
CA VAL A 43 -16.29 7.83 9.65
C VAL A 43 -16.13 9.34 9.78
N GLU A 44 -15.03 9.85 9.27
CA GLU A 44 -14.77 11.28 9.11
C GLU A 44 -15.13 11.69 7.68
N GLY A 45 -16.16 12.50 7.49
CA GLY A 45 -16.77 12.73 6.17
C GLY A 45 -18.11 12.03 6.03
N SER A 46 -18.49 11.63 4.81
CA SER A 46 -19.76 10.96 4.54
C SER A 46 -19.58 9.71 3.69
N MET A 47 -20.41 8.68 3.87
CA MET A 47 -20.33 7.45 3.10
C MET A 47 -21.73 6.92 2.79
N LYS A 48 -21.93 6.39 1.57
CA LYS A 48 -23.19 5.75 1.17
C LYS A 48 -22.94 4.42 0.47
N ARG A 49 -23.77 3.42 0.79
CA ARG A 49 -23.81 2.13 0.08
C ARG A 49 -24.40 2.32 -1.31
N LEU A 50 -23.60 1.99 -2.33
CA LEU A 50 -24.00 1.99 -3.73
C LEU A 50 -24.49 0.61 -4.18
N SER A 51 -23.83 -0.47 -3.79
CA SER A 51 -24.15 -1.82 -4.26
C SER A 51 -23.97 -2.89 -3.18
N THR A 52 -24.57 -4.06 -3.39
CA THR A 52 -24.23 -5.33 -2.72
C THR A 52 -24.08 -6.44 -3.73
N THR A 53 -23.13 -7.34 -3.51
CA THR A 53 -22.85 -8.50 -4.36
C THR A 53 -23.96 -9.54 -4.30
N ALA A 54 -23.84 -10.59 -5.12
CA ALA A 54 -24.57 -11.83 -4.90
C ALA A 54 -23.95 -12.62 -3.74
N PHE A 55 -24.73 -13.51 -3.12
CA PHE A 55 -24.30 -14.25 -1.93
C PHE A 55 -22.99 -15.02 -2.18
N GLY A 56 -22.03 -14.82 -1.27
CA GLY A 56 -20.73 -15.48 -1.29
C GLY A 56 -19.73 -14.85 -2.25
N ALA A 57 -20.09 -13.77 -2.96
CA ALA A 57 -19.15 -13.01 -3.76
C ALA A 57 -18.64 -11.78 -3.03
N GLU A 58 -17.39 -11.46 -3.31
CA GLU A 58 -16.69 -10.23 -2.95
C GLU A 58 -16.94 -9.15 -4.03
N VAL A 59 -16.74 -7.88 -3.66
CA VAL A 59 -16.73 -6.75 -4.61
C VAL A 59 -15.27 -6.44 -4.88
N THR A 60 -14.80 -6.60 -6.12
CA THR A 60 -13.40 -6.27 -6.43
C THR A 60 -13.21 -5.51 -7.73
N GLY A 61 -12.01 -4.97 -7.93
CA GLY A 61 -11.61 -4.23 -9.13
C GLY A 61 -12.61 -3.15 -9.56
N PRO A 62 -12.98 -2.20 -8.69
CA PRO A 62 -13.83 -1.07 -9.11
C PRO A 62 -13.09 -0.24 -10.16
N PHE A 63 -13.81 0.23 -11.18
CA PHE A 63 -13.28 1.17 -12.15
C PHE A 63 -14.37 2.10 -12.66
N VAL A 64 -14.06 3.38 -12.75
CA VAL A 64 -14.95 4.42 -13.28
C VAL A 64 -14.35 4.95 -14.58
N PHE A 65 -15.11 4.88 -15.67
CA PHE A 65 -14.68 5.47 -16.94
C PHE A 65 -14.72 7.01 -16.85
N GLU A 66 -13.94 7.71 -17.68
CA GLU A 66 -14.02 9.18 -17.85
C GLU A 66 -15.46 9.68 -18.15
N THR A 67 -16.32 8.80 -18.69
CA THR A 67 -17.72 9.10 -18.99
C THR A 67 -18.65 8.97 -17.79
N GLY A 68 -18.15 8.52 -16.63
CA GLY A 68 -18.84 8.38 -15.35
C GLY A 68 -19.54 7.04 -15.13
N GLU A 69 -19.70 6.19 -16.16
CA GLU A 69 -20.12 4.80 -15.97
C GLU A 69 -19.08 4.05 -15.11
N MET A 70 -19.48 2.94 -14.49
CA MET A 70 -18.55 2.13 -13.71
C MET A 70 -18.72 0.63 -13.93
N VAL A 71 -17.61 -0.09 -13.77
CA VAL A 71 -17.55 -1.54 -13.68
C VAL A 71 -16.99 -1.98 -12.34
N TYR A 72 -17.30 -3.21 -11.95
CA TYR A 72 -16.59 -3.93 -10.89
C TYR A 72 -16.81 -5.44 -11.07
N SER A 73 -15.91 -6.23 -10.47
CA SER A 73 -15.91 -7.70 -10.48
C SER A 73 -16.86 -8.29 -9.44
N LEU A 74 -17.59 -9.32 -9.84
CA LEU A 74 -18.33 -10.22 -8.96
C LEU A 74 -17.43 -11.45 -8.74
N GLN A 75 -16.58 -11.40 -7.73
CA GLN A 75 -15.59 -12.44 -7.48
C GLN A 75 -16.19 -13.63 -6.73
N ALA A 76 -15.85 -14.84 -7.16
CA ALA A 76 -16.13 -16.11 -6.48
C ALA A 76 -17.58 -16.32 -5.93
N PRO A 77 -18.67 -15.93 -6.64
CA PRO A 77 -20.02 -16.07 -6.12
C PRO A 77 -20.37 -17.52 -5.79
N SER A 78 -21.29 -17.70 -4.83
CA SER A 78 -21.83 -19.01 -4.53
C SER A 78 -22.52 -19.63 -5.77
N THR A 79 -22.08 -20.83 -6.14
CA THR A 79 -22.70 -21.62 -7.23
C THR A 79 -24.17 -21.99 -6.98
N ASP A 80 -24.68 -21.82 -5.75
CA ASP A 80 -26.10 -22.00 -5.42
C ASP A 80 -26.97 -20.80 -5.85
N ASN A 81 -26.38 -19.68 -6.26
CA ASN A 81 -27.11 -18.52 -6.76
C ASN A 81 -27.87 -18.85 -8.07
N PRO A 82 -28.94 -18.11 -8.39
CA PRO A 82 -29.58 -18.23 -9.69
C PRO A 82 -28.72 -17.60 -10.79
N GLU A 83 -28.73 -18.18 -11.99
CA GLU A 83 -28.15 -17.54 -13.17
C GLU A 83 -28.66 -16.09 -13.35
N PRO A 84 -27.78 -15.13 -13.72
CA PRO A 84 -26.35 -15.31 -14.04
C PRO A 84 -25.39 -15.14 -12.84
N TRP A 85 -25.88 -15.12 -11.60
CA TRP A 85 -25.12 -14.71 -10.40
C TRP A 85 -24.34 -15.83 -9.70
N ASN A 86 -24.13 -16.95 -10.39
CA ASN A 86 -23.54 -18.18 -9.87
C ASN A 86 -22.14 -18.47 -10.45
N GLU A 87 -21.60 -17.53 -11.22
CA GLU A 87 -20.33 -17.56 -11.92
C GLU A 87 -19.68 -16.18 -11.74
N GLY A 88 -18.36 -16.16 -11.57
CA GLY A 88 -17.58 -14.94 -11.45
C GLY A 88 -17.54 -14.17 -12.76
N GLY A 89 -17.24 -12.87 -12.71
CA GLY A 89 -17.20 -12.03 -13.91
C GLY A 89 -17.17 -10.55 -13.62
N VAL A 90 -16.88 -9.75 -14.64
CA VAL A 90 -16.94 -8.29 -14.59
C VAL A 90 -18.26 -7.77 -15.15
N GLY A 91 -18.85 -6.78 -14.50
CA GLY A 91 -20.10 -6.17 -14.92
C GLY A 91 -20.13 -4.66 -14.76
N VAL A 92 -21.03 -4.04 -15.53
CA VAL A 92 -21.25 -2.59 -15.60
C VAL A 92 -22.58 -2.24 -14.92
N ILE A 93 -22.66 -1.07 -14.29
CA ILE A 93 -23.94 -0.50 -13.85
C ILE A 93 -24.54 0.31 -15.00
N ASP A 94 -25.51 -0.27 -15.71
CA ASP A 94 -26.25 0.41 -16.77
C ASP A 94 -27.18 1.51 -16.18
N ASP A 95 -27.50 2.52 -16.99
CA ASP A 95 -28.41 3.63 -16.64
C ASP A 95 -27.98 4.48 -15.41
N PHE A 96 -26.69 4.47 -15.06
CA PHE A 96 -26.09 5.33 -14.05
C PHE A 96 -24.70 5.82 -14.51
N GLN A 97 -24.39 7.07 -14.18
CA GLN A 97 -23.08 7.68 -14.37
C GLN A 97 -22.82 8.63 -13.19
N PHE A 98 -21.61 8.62 -12.66
CA PHE A 98 -21.12 9.69 -11.80
C PHE A 98 -21.02 10.99 -12.59
N THR A 99 -21.35 12.09 -11.94
CA THR A 99 -21.27 13.44 -12.52
C THR A 99 -19.99 14.17 -12.12
N PHE A 100 -19.14 13.51 -11.33
CA PHE A 100 -17.88 14.04 -10.80
C PHE A 100 -18.05 15.37 -10.04
N ASN A 101 -19.13 15.46 -9.24
CA ASN A 101 -19.46 16.67 -8.47
C ASN A 101 -18.89 16.67 -7.04
N GLY A 102 -18.08 15.67 -6.69
CA GLY A 102 -17.45 15.52 -5.37
C GLY A 102 -18.44 15.20 -4.25
N LYS A 103 -19.68 14.81 -4.56
CA LYS A 103 -20.75 14.60 -3.58
C LYS A 103 -21.49 13.30 -3.76
N ASN A 104 -21.91 12.74 -2.63
CA ASN A 104 -22.76 11.55 -2.59
C ASN A 104 -24.25 11.86 -2.83
N ASP A 105 -24.63 12.87 -3.62
CA ASP A 105 -26.04 13.28 -3.81
C ASP A 105 -26.72 12.73 -5.08
N GLU A 106 -25.97 12.03 -5.93
CA GLU A 106 -26.45 11.46 -7.19
C GLU A 106 -27.35 10.22 -6.98
N PHE A 107 -27.26 9.59 -5.81
CA PHE A 107 -28.07 8.44 -5.42
C PHE A 107 -28.47 8.46 -3.94
N GLU A 108 -29.56 7.75 -3.63
CA GLU A 108 -29.98 7.48 -2.27
C GLU A 108 -29.33 6.20 -1.78
N GLU A 109 -28.85 6.17 -0.53
CA GLU A 109 -28.19 5.00 0.04
C GLU A 109 -29.06 3.74 -0.09
N MET A 110 -28.47 2.65 -0.58
CA MET A 110 -29.19 1.39 -0.70
C MET A 110 -29.41 0.74 0.67
N GLU A 111 -30.67 0.39 0.96
CA GLU A 111 -31.02 -0.43 2.12
C GLU A 111 -30.44 -1.86 2.02
N PRO A 112 -29.97 -2.45 3.14
CA PRO A 112 -29.45 -3.81 3.15
C PRO A 112 -30.45 -4.85 2.61
N PRO A 113 -29.99 -5.91 1.90
CA PRO A 113 -30.86 -6.97 1.40
C PRO A 113 -31.46 -7.80 2.55
N ARG A 114 -32.79 -7.97 2.56
CA ARG A 114 -33.52 -8.53 3.72
C ARG A 114 -34.09 -9.93 3.48
N THR A 115 -33.95 -10.45 2.26
CA THR A 115 -34.48 -11.76 1.87
C THR A 115 -33.44 -12.55 1.09
N GLU A 116 -33.51 -13.88 1.15
CA GLU A 116 -32.60 -14.74 0.35
C GLU A 116 -32.71 -14.46 -1.16
N GLU A 117 -33.87 -14.04 -1.67
CA GLU A 117 -34.01 -13.68 -3.09
C GLU A 117 -33.21 -12.43 -3.44
N GLU A 118 -33.17 -11.45 -2.54
CA GLU A 118 -32.36 -10.23 -2.69
C GLU A 118 -30.87 -10.52 -2.51
N GLN A 119 -30.51 -11.37 -1.54
CA GLN A 119 -29.12 -11.70 -1.22
C GLN A 119 -28.45 -12.54 -2.31
N ARG A 120 -29.20 -13.22 -3.17
CA ARG A 120 -28.65 -14.11 -4.21
C ARG A 120 -28.42 -13.43 -5.56
N LYS A 121 -28.43 -12.10 -5.61
CA LYS A 121 -28.24 -11.30 -6.82
C LYS A 121 -27.52 -10.01 -6.47
N VAL A 122 -26.82 -9.42 -7.43
CA VAL A 122 -26.32 -8.06 -7.26
C VAL A 122 -27.50 -7.08 -7.15
N LYS A 123 -27.38 -6.11 -6.25
CA LYS A 123 -28.33 -5.00 -6.10
C LYS A 123 -27.58 -3.69 -6.05
N THR A 124 -28.08 -2.71 -6.78
CA THR A 124 -27.54 -1.35 -6.81
C THR A 124 -28.57 -0.34 -6.30
N ALA A 125 -28.09 0.78 -5.76
CA ALA A 125 -28.91 1.93 -5.36
C ALA A 125 -29.59 2.60 -6.56
N THR A 126 -28.93 2.52 -7.71
CA THR A 126 -29.28 3.17 -8.98
C THR A 126 -28.80 2.29 -10.13
N GLY A 127 -29.39 2.48 -11.32
CA GLY A 127 -29.06 1.67 -12.49
C GLY A 127 -29.40 0.17 -12.35
N GLU A 128 -28.89 -0.64 -13.27
CA GLU A 128 -28.96 -2.11 -13.24
C GLU A 128 -27.57 -2.70 -13.51
N TYR A 129 -27.06 -3.56 -12.62
CA TYR A 129 -25.80 -4.25 -12.86
C TYR A 129 -25.97 -5.36 -13.89
N ARG A 130 -25.12 -5.38 -14.91
CA ARG A 130 -25.10 -6.37 -15.99
C ARG A 130 -23.68 -6.86 -16.23
N LEU A 131 -23.50 -8.19 -16.22
CA LEU A 131 -22.24 -8.84 -16.55
C LEU A 131 -21.87 -8.61 -18.03
N LEU A 132 -20.62 -8.22 -18.27
CA LEU A 132 -20.01 -8.02 -19.59
C LEU A 132 -19.29 -9.29 -20.06
N ALA A 133 -18.55 -9.93 -19.15
CA ALA A 133 -17.84 -11.18 -19.37
C ALA A 133 -17.90 -12.03 -18.09
N ARG A 134 -17.87 -13.35 -18.23
CA ARG A 134 -17.95 -14.29 -17.10
C ARG A 134 -16.98 -15.43 -17.27
N ALA A 135 -16.58 -16.02 -16.14
CA ALA A 135 -15.74 -17.20 -16.09
C ALA A 135 -16.24 -18.28 -17.08
N GLY A 136 -15.33 -18.77 -17.93
CA GLY A 136 -15.61 -19.83 -18.88
C GLY A 136 -16.35 -19.42 -20.16
N ASP A 137 -16.72 -18.14 -20.35
CA ASP A 137 -17.27 -17.67 -21.62
C ASP A 137 -16.28 -17.98 -22.79
N GLU A 138 -16.79 -18.40 -23.95
CA GLU A 138 -15.96 -18.69 -25.13
C GLU A 138 -15.36 -17.38 -25.67
N ILE A 139 -14.03 -17.32 -25.77
CA ILE A 139 -13.30 -16.15 -26.27
C ILE A 139 -12.33 -16.52 -27.41
N ASN A 140 -11.69 -15.54 -28.03
CA ASN A 140 -10.74 -15.71 -29.13
C ASN A 140 -11.31 -16.58 -30.28
N GLY A 141 -12.56 -16.32 -30.68
CA GLY A 141 -13.27 -17.13 -31.68
C GLY A 141 -13.55 -18.58 -31.26
N GLY A 142 -13.59 -18.85 -29.94
CA GLY A 142 -13.88 -20.14 -29.33
C GLY A 142 -12.67 -21.06 -29.18
N THR A 143 -11.44 -20.52 -29.24
CA THR A 143 -10.21 -21.29 -28.99
C THR A 143 -9.78 -21.26 -27.53
N GLU A 144 -10.24 -20.26 -26.76
CA GLU A 144 -9.90 -20.05 -25.36
C GLU A 144 -11.18 -19.83 -24.54
N ARG A 145 -11.03 -19.85 -23.21
CA ARG A 145 -12.10 -19.55 -22.23
C ARG A 145 -11.71 -18.36 -21.36
N TRP A 146 -12.66 -17.50 -21.07
CA TRP A 146 -12.43 -16.31 -20.24
C TRP A 146 -12.07 -16.70 -18.79
N GLY A 147 -10.91 -16.28 -18.30
CA GLY A 147 -10.34 -16.64 -16.99
C GLY A 147 -9.63 -17.99 -16.92
N HIS A 148 -9.34 -18.65 -18.05
CA HIS A 148 -8.71 -19.99 -18.07
C HIS A 148 -7.31 -19.99 -18.69
N GLN A 149 -6.30 -20.36 -17.90
CA GLN A 149 -4.94 -20.57 -18.37
C GLN A 149 -4.78 -21.92 -19.06
N GLU A 150 -3.94 -21.94 -20.09
CA GLU A 150 -3.68 -23.12 -20.91
C GLU A 150 -2.19 -23.46 -20.97
N THR A 151 -1.90 -24.75 -21.03
CA THR A 151 -0.56 -25.26 -21.35
C THR A 151 -0.13 -24.81 -22.76
N PRO A 152 1.17 -24.90 -23.13
CA PRO A 152 1.64 -24.49 -24.45
C PRO A 152 0.98 -25.24 -25.63
N ASP A 153 0.41 -26.42 -25.37
CA ASP A 153 -0.30 -27.23 -26.36
C ASP A 153 -1.82 -26.96 -26.42
N GLY A 154 -2.32 -25.99 -25.62
CA GLY A 154 -3.73 -25.57 -25.59
C GLY A 154 -4.65 -26.47 -24.76
N GLU A 155 -4.10 -27.18 -23.77
CA GLU A 155 -4.89 -27.91 -22.77
C GLU A 155 -5.14 -27.01 -21.57
N ASP A 156 -6.40 -26.91 -21.13
CA ASP A 156 -6.82 -26.14 -19.96
C ASP A 156 -6.17 -26.72 -18.70
N VAL A 157 -5.47 -25.87 -17.95
CA VAL A 157 -4.74 -26.29 -16.74
C VAL A 157 -5.72 -26.79 -15.67
N ALA A 158 -6.98 -26.32 -15.66
CA ALA A 158 -8.03 -26.81 -14.77
C ALA A 158 -8.29 -28.32 -14.95
N ASP A 159 -8.16 -28.82 -16.17
CA ASP A 159 -8.44 -30.22 -16.51
C ASP A 159 -7.30 -31.17 -16.09
N LEU A 160 -6.11 -30.63 -15.77
CA LEU A 160 -4.90 -31.40 -15.44
C LEU A 160 -4.75 -31.72 -13.95
N VAL A 161 -5.56 -31.12 -13.08
CA VAL A 161 -5.35 -31.06 -11.63
C VAL A 161 -6.66 -31.22 -10.85
N ASP A 162 -6.58 -31.29 -9.51
CA ASP A 162 -7.77 -31.42 -8.68
C ASP A 162 -8.62 -30.14 -8.66
N GLU A 163 -9.96 -30.29 -8.77
CA GLU A 163 -10.94 -29.20 -8.74
C GLU A 163 -10.90 -28.38 -7.44
N SER A 164 -10.37 -28.93 -6.33
CA SER A 164 -10.33 -28.26 -5.02
C SER A 164 -9.21 -27.21 -4.86
N TYR A 165 -8.35 -27.05 -5.86
CA TYR A 165 -7.34 -25.99 -5.88
C TYR A 165 -7.91 -24.77 -6.60
N VAL A 166 -8.40 -23.79 -5.81
CA VAL A 166 -8.92 -22.44 -6.15
C VAL A 166 -9.32 -22.28 -7.63
N GLY A 167 -10.63 -22.32 -7.85
CA GLY A 167 -11.29 -22.47 -9.15
C GLY A 167 -10.73 -21.56 -10.25
N VAL A 168 -10.69 -22.08 -11.47
CA VAL A 168 -10.20 -21.33 -12.63
C VAL A 168 -11.28 -20.34 -13.08
N GLY A 169 -10.88 -19.07 -13.23
CA GLY A 169 -11.66 -17.99 -13.84
C GLY A 169 -12.78 -17.35 -13.01
N ASP A 170 -13.20 -17.96 -11.91
CA ASP A 170 -14.28 -17.42 -11.05
C ASP A 170 -13.79 -16.36 -10.05
N VAL A 171 -12.48 -16.28 -9.80
CA VAL A 171 -11.88 -15.36 -8.82
C VAL A 171 -11.40 -14.09 -9.52
N THR A 172 -12.35 -13.37 -10.13
CA THR A 172 -12.09 -12.14 -10.90
C THR A 172 -11.80 -10.96 -9.99
N ASP A 173 -10.79 -10.16 -10.33
CA ASP A 173 -10.36 -9.02 -9.52
C ASP A 173 -10.27 -7.73 -10.35
N MET A 174 -9.20 -6.94 -10.17
CA MET A 174 -8.77 -5.75 -10.89
C MET A 174 -9.40 -5.57 -12.26
N ASN A 175 -9.87 -4.36 -12.55
CA ASN A 175 -10.38 -3.96 -13.87
C ASN A 175 -9.77 -2.62 -14.28
N PHE A 176 -8.87 -2.59 -15.28
CA PHE A 176 -8.41 -1.32 -15.85
C PHE A 176 -8.75 -1.20 -17.32
N PHE A 177 -9.33 -0.06 -17.69
CA PHE A 177 -9.71 0.23 -19.06
C PHE A 177 -8.72 1.18 -19.71
N VAL A 178 -8.16 0.76 -20.85
CA VAL A 178 -7.35 1.63 -21.69
C VAL A 178 -8.14 2.02 -22.93
N SER A 179 -8.44 3.30 -23.05
CA SER A 179 -9.18 3.86 -24.18
C SER A 179 -8.39 3.79 -25.48
N THR A 180 -9.11 3.62 -26.59
CA THR A 180 -8.56 3.71 -27.96
C THR A 180 -9.16 4.87 -28.75
N THR A 181 -10.04 5.64 -28.10
CA THR A 181 -10.80 6.75 -28.70
C THR A 181 -10.73 7.99 -27.82
N GLU A 182 -10.61 9.17 -28.43
CA GLU A 182 -10.56 10.46 -27.70
C GLU A 182 -11.82 10.74 -26.85
N ASP A 183 -12.94 10.06 -27.09
CA ASP A 183 -14.18 10.22 -26.32
C ASP A 183 -14.44 9.11 -25.30
N GLY A 184 -13.45 8.22 -25.08
CA GLY A 184 -13.53 7.17 -24.07
C GLY A 184 -14.57 6.08 -24.36
N THR A 185 -15.03 5.92 -25.62
CA THR A 185 -16.15 5.02 -25.94
C THR A 185 -15.78 3.66 -26.53
N GLU A 186 -14.51 3.43 -26.86
CA GLU A 186 -13.99 2.12 -27.30
C GLU A 186 -12.59 1.90 -26.71
N GLY A 187 -12.27 0.67 -26.29
CA GLY A 187 -10.97 0.36 -25.71
C GLY A 187 -10.83 -1.09 -25.27
N TYR A 188 -9.88 -1.36 -24.37
CA TYR A 188 -9.63 -2.69 -23.82
C TYR A 188 -9.71 -2.66 -22.30
N LEU A 189 -10.51 -3.57 -21.74
CA LEU A 189 -10.55 -3.84 -20.31
C LEU A 189 -9.60 -5.00 -20.00
N PHE A 190 -8.71 -4.80 -19.05
CA PHE A 190 -7.84 -5.83 -18.49
C PHE A 190 -8.45 -6.26 -17.16
N THR A 191 -8.71 -7.56 -17.01
CA THR A 191 -9.31 -8.12 -15.80
C THR A 191 -8.44 -9.21 -15.22
N ASN A 192 -8.03 -9.07 -13.95
CA ASN A 192 -7.24 -10.09 -13.26
C ASN A 192 -8.10 -11.30 -12.83
N HIS A 193 -7.42 -12.43 -12.68
CA HIS A 193 -7.95 -13.69 -12.17
C HIS A 193 -6.99 -14.22 -11.10
N GLU A 194 -7.44 -14.18 -9.86
CA GLU A 194 -6.68 -14.49 -8.64
C GLU A 194 -6.56 -16.01 -8.47
N THR A 195 -5.83 -16.61 -9.41
CA THR A 195 -5.77 -18.06 -9.64
C THR A 195 -4.32 -18.55 -9.68
N ARG A 196 -4.14 -19.87 -9.74
CA ARG A 196 -2.81 -20.52 -9.77
C ARG A 196 -2.76 -21.54 -10.90
N PRO A 197 -2.12 -21.26 -12.05
CA PRO A 197 -1.43 -20.01 -12.43
C PRO A 197 -2.34 -18.78 -12.39
N GLY A 198 -1.76 -17.59 -12.25
CA GLY A 198 -2.50 -16.33 -12.31
C GLY A 198 -3.03 -16.06 -13.73
N GLY A 199 -4.01 -15.16 -13.86
CA GLY A 199 -4.61 -14.82 -15.16
C GLY A 199 -4.97 -13.34 -15.30
N ILE A 200 -5.01 -12.86 -16.52
CA ILE A 200 -5.37 -11.52 -16.95
C ILE A 200 -6.07 -11.67 -18.32
N SER A 201 -7.35 -11.33 -18.33
CA SER A 201 -8.14 -11.28 -19.56
C SER A 201 -8.08 -9.90 -20.19
N ARG A 202 -7.79 -9.82 -21.48
CA ARG A 202 -7.97 -8.59 -22.26
C ARG A 202 -9.26 -8.66 -23.05
N THR A 203 -10.23 -7.84 -22.68
CA THR A 203 -11.59 -7.82 -23.24
C THR A 203 -11.85 -6.50 -23.97
N PRO A 204 -11.99 -6.49 -25.31
CA PRO A 204 -12.34 -5.27 -26.02
C PRO A 204 -13.75 -4.82 -25.64
N LEU A 205 -13.89 -3.56 -25.26
CA LEU A 205 -15.16 -2.92 -24.94
C LEU A 205 -15.48 -1.82 -25.95
N TYR A 206 -16.77 -1.66 -26.24
CA TYR A 206 -17.27 -0.55 -27.04
C TYR A 206 -18.66 -0.13 -26.58
N ARG A 207 -18.97 1.15 -26.76
CA ARG A 207 -20.31 1.70 -26.55
C ARG A 207 -21.15 1.54 -27.81
N ASP A 208 -22.30 0.89 -27.68
CA ASP A 208 -23.19 0.64 -28.82
C ASP A 208 -24.05 1.87 -29.22
N GLU A 209 -24.85 1.73 -30.28
CA GLU A 209 -25.73 2.80 -30.78
C GLU A 209 -26.82 3.24 -29.77
N ASP A 210 -27.14 2.38 -28.79
CA ASP A 210 -28.11 2.65 -27.73
C ASP A 210 -27.45 3.27 -26.48
N GLY A 211 -26.11 3.35 -26.47
CA GLY A 211 -25.32 3.99 -25.44
C GLY A 211 -24.86 3.07 -24.32
N TYR A 212 -24.93 1.75 -24.49
CA TYR A 212 -24.52 0.76 -23.48
C TYR A 212 -23.16 0.16 -23.81
N TRP A 213 -22.38 -0.14 -22.77
CA TRP A 213 -21.11 -0.87 -22.91
C TRP A 213 -21.36 -2.33 -23.27
N GLN A 214 -20.61 -2.81 -24.27
CA GLN A 214 -20.63 -4.18 -24.77
C GLN A 214 -19.21 -4.76 -24.78
N ALA A 215 -19.08 -6.05 -24.49
CA ALA A 215 -17.83 -6.80 -24.64
C ALA A 215 -17.79 -7.54 -25.99
N ASP A 216 -16.67 -7.45 -26.71
CA ASP A 216 -16.39 -8.26 -27.91
C ASP A 216 -15.64 -9.55 -27.54
N LEU A 217 -16.37 -10.53 -26.99
CA LEU A 217 -15.80 -11.81 -26.58
C LEU A 217 -15.15 -12.58 -27.75
N GLU A 218 -15.60 -12.39 -29.00
CA GLU A 218 -14.95 -13.02 -30.16
C GLU A 218 -13.50 -12.57 -30.33
N ARG A 219 -13.14 -11.39 -29.82
CA ARG A 219 -11.80 -10.79 -29.87
C ARG A 219 -11.08 -10.69 -28.53
N ALA A 220 -11.74 -11.08 -27.44
CA ALA A 220 -11.09 -11.19 -26.15
C ALA A 220 -10.06 -12.33 -26.15
N LEU A 221 -9.04 -12.23 -25.29
CA LEU A 221 -8.02 -13.27 -25.10
C LEU A 221 -7.50 -13.32 -23.65
N GLN A 222 -6.89 -14.44 -23.26
CA GLN A 222 -6.03 -14.51 -22.07
C GLN A 222 -4.61 -14.11 -22.43
N VAL A 223 -4.08 -13.03 -21.85
CA VAL A 223 -2.73 -12.56 -22.24
C VAL A 223 -1.63 -13.48 -21.69
N GLU A 224 -1.87 -14.22 -20.61
CA GLU A 224 -0.95 -15.22 -20.05
C GLU A 224 -0.76 -16.39 -21.00
N ASN A 225 -1.72 -16.66 -21.87
CA ASN A 225 -1.60 -17.74 -22.83
C ASN A 225 -0.68 -17.39 -24.01
N THR A 226 -0.10 -16.19 -24.05
CA THR A 226 0.90 -15.78 -25.06
C THR A 226 2.30 -16.27 -24.72
N ASP A 227 3.18 -16.34 -25.73
CA ASP A 227 4.58 -16.72 -25.53
C ASP A 227 5.36 -15.68 -24.71
N ALA A 228 4.97 -14.40 -24.80
CA ALA A 228 5.62 -13.30 -24.10
C ALA A 228 5.47 -13.42 -22.57
N PHE A 229 4.27 -13.73 -22.08
CA PHE A 229 4.04 -13.98 -20.65
C PHE A 229 4.73 -15.26 -20.17
N ARG A 230 4.67 -16.35 -20.95
CA ARG A 230 5.38 -17.59 -20.59
C ARG A 230 6.89 -17.41 -20.49
N ALA A 231 7.48 -16.53 -21.31
CA ALA A 231 8.90 -16.22 -21.25
C ALA A 231 9.34 -15.58 -19.92
N LEU A 232 8.41 -14.96 -19.17
CA LEU A 232 8.62 -14.42 -17.83
C LEU A 232 8.35 -15.44 -16.70
N GLY A 233 7.97 -16.67 -17.04
CA GLY A 233 7.49 -17.68 -16.09
C GLY A 233 5.97 -17.62 -15.85
N GLY A 234 5.23 -16.81 -16.62
CA GLY A 234 3.81 -16.53 -16.37
C GLY A 234 3.59 -15.69 -15.12
N THR A 235 2.37 -15.73 -14.61
CA THR A 235 1.98 -15.05 -13.38
C THR A 235 1.39 -15.99 -12.34
N LYS A 236 1.27 -15.52 -11.11
CA LYS A 236 0.67 -16.29 -10.01
C LYS A 236 -0.16 -15.36 -9.12
N ILE A 237 -1.44 -15.71 -8.91
CA ILE A 237 -2.36 -15.02 -8.00
C ILE A 237 -2.46 -13.53 -8.36
N ASN A 238 -2.96 -13.23 -9.56
CA ASN A 238 -3.15 -11.85 -9.98
C ASN A 238 -4.33 -11.25 -9.20
N CYS A 239 -4.05 -10.37 -8.24
CA CYS A 239 -5.06 -9.75 -7.39
C CYS A 239 -5.49 -8.38 -7.92
N TYR A 240 -5.41 -7.31 -7.13
CA TYR A 240 -5.69 -5.95 -7.54
C TYR A 240 -4.61 -5.43 -8.54
N GLY A 241 -4.34 -4.13 -8.59
CA GLY A 241 -3.38 -3.55 -9.52
C GLY A 241 -3.46 -2.04 -9.57
N ASP A 242 -2.87 -1.45 -10.61
CA ASP A 242 -2.97 -0.02 -10.89
C ASP A 242 -3.04 0.28 -12.40
N LEU A 243 -3.59 1.42 -12.78
CA LEU A 243 -3.44 2.04 -14.09
C LEU A 243 -2.45 3.20 -13.98
N THR A 244 -1.22 2.98 -14.46
CA THR A 244 -0.14 3.98 -14.36
C THR A 244 -0.54 5.34 -14.97
N PRO A 245 0.09 6.46 -14.56
CA PRO A 245 -0.12 7.78 -15.18
C PRO A 245 0.15 7.84 -16.70
N TRP A 246 0.89 6.88 -17.26
CA TRP A 246 1.11 6.73 -18.71
C TRP A 246 0.18 5.69 -19.40
N GLU A 247 -0.98 5.43 -18.78
CA GLU A 247 -2.09 4.62 -19.32
C GLU A 247 -1.74 3.15 -19.63
N THR A 248 -0.90 2.53 -18.80
CA THR A 248 -0.61 1.09 -18.89
C THR A 248 -1.17 0.33 -17.68
N PRO A 249 -1.87 -0.79 -17.90
CA PRO A 249 -2.43 -1.58 -16.81
C PRO A 249 -1.32 -2.41 -16.16
N VAL A 250 -1.31 -2.41 -14.84
CA VAL A 250 -0.37 -3.15 -14.00
C VAL A 250 -1.15 -4.12 -13.12
N SER A 251 -0.82 -5.40 -13.20
CA SER A 251 -1.37 -6.43 -12.33
C SER A 251 -0.42 -6.73 -11.16
N ALA A 252 -0.96 -6.96 -9.97
CA ALA A 252 -0.19 -7.36 -8.80
C ALA A 252 -0.21 -8.89 -8.59
N GLU A 253 0.95 -9.49 -8.35
CA GLU A 253 1.04 -10.90 -7.95
C GLU A 253 1.05 -11.04 -6.42
N GLU A 254 -0.02 -11.59 -5.87
CA GLU A 254 -0.22 -11.81 -4.44
C GLU A 254 0.36 -13.16 -3.98
N GLU A 255 1.67 -13.33 -4.16
CA GLU A 255 2.37 -14.58 -3.85
C GLU A 255 2.54 -14.81 -2.33
N TYR A 256 1.49 -15.27 -1.65
CA TYR A 256 1.50 -15.57 -0.22
C TYR A 256 2.57 -16.56 0.24
N GLY A 257 3.11 -17.41 -0.64
CA GLY A 257 4.18 -18.36 -0.34
C GLY A 257 5.57 -17.71 -0.21
N HIS A 258 5.69 -16.39 -0.43
CA HIS A 258 6.96 -15.67 -0.34
C HIS A 258 7.69 -15.65 1.02
N PRO A 259 7.05 -15.81 2.21
CA PRO A 259 7.76 -15.67 3.48
C PRO A 259 8.86 -16.71 3.70
N ARG A 260 10.08 -16.22 3.99
CA ARG A 260 11.22 -17.01 4.47
C ARG A 260 11.03 -17.48 5.92
N VAL A 261 10.46 -16.61 6.77
CA VAL A 261 10.18 -16.83 8.19
C VAL A 261 8.72 -16.53 8.50
N SER A 262 8.17 -17.17 9.53
CA SER A 262 6.78 -17.08 9.96
C SER A 262 6.57 -15.97 10.98
N GLY A 263 5.40 -15.32 10.95
CA GLY A 263 5.05 -14.26 11.91
C GLY A 263 6.10 -13.15 11.96
N THR A 264 6.33 -12.53 13.12
CA THR A 264 7.26 -11.41 13.29
C THR A 264 8.72 -11.81 13.52
N HIS A 265 9.06 -13.09 13.31
CA HIS A 265 10.44 -13.59 13.44
C HIS A 265 11.40 -12.92 12.46
N THR A 266 12.68 -12.93 12.86
CA THR A 266 13.83 -12.58 12.01
C THR A 266 14.55 -13.86 11.56
N VAL A 267 15.35 -13.78 10.49
CA VAL A 267 16.33 -14.82 10.14
C VAL A 267 17.44 -14.88 11.19
N SER A 268 17.79 -13.75 11.81
CA SER A 268 18.69 -13.71 12.97
C SER A 268 18.25 -14.64 14.10
N ASP A 269 16.95 -14.72 14.41
CA ASP A 269 16.39 -15.65 15.40
C ASP A 269 16.81 -17.11 15.13
N ILE A 270 16.79 -17.53 13.86
CA ILE A 270 17.19 -18.89 13.44
C ILE A 270 18.67 -19.14 13.77
N THR A 271 19.54 -18.17 13.47
CA THR A 271 20.98 -18.30 13.72
C THR A 271 21.31 -18.31 15.22
N GLU A 272 20.54 -17.57 16.03
CA GLU A 272 20.68 -17.53 17.48
C GLU A 272 20.20 -18.82 18.15
N GLU A 273 19.07 -19.37 17.69
CA GLU A 273 18.53 -20.66 18.16
C GLU A 273 19.34 -21.86 17.63
N GLY A 274 19.97 -21.70 16.47
CA GLY A 274 20.71 -22.73 15.77
C GLY A 274 19.82 -23.76 15.07
N SER A 275 18.57 -23.40 14.78
CA SER A 275 17.54 -24.23 14.13
C SER A 275 16.38 -23.37 13.65
N GLY A 276 15.85 -23.65 12.46
CA GLY A 276 14.66 -22.99 11.91
C GLY A 276 13.31 -23.63 12.29
N VAL A 277 13.32 -24.73 13.04
CA VAL A 277 12.11 -25.42 13.51
C VAL A 277 11.21 -24.47 14.31
N GLY A 278 9.97 -24.29 13.87
CA GLY A 278 9.01 -23.34 14.46
C GLY A 278 9.06 -21.94 13.83
N ILE A 279 10.10 -21.63 13.05
CA ILE A 279 10.36 -20.29 12.52
C ILE A 279 10.20 -20.25 10.99
N ARG A 280 10.56 -21.29 10.22
CA ARG A 280 10.53 -21.22 8.74
C ARG A 280 9.14 -20.88 8.19
N GLY A 281 9.11 -20.09 7.12
CA GLY A 281 7.93 -19.82 6.30
C GLY A 281 7.82 -20.78 5.11
N GLY A 282 6.75 -20.63 4.32
CA GLY A 282 6.44 -21.51 3.19
C GLY A 282 7.48 -21.47 2.06
N SER A 283 8.19 -20.36 1.87
CA SER A 283 9.14 -20.17 0.77
C SER A 283 10.26 -21.23 0.74
N GLU A 284 10.64 -21.73 1.91
CA GLU A 284 11.68 -22.76 2.08
C GLU A 284 11.29 -24.10 1.46
N PHE A 285 10.00 -24.37 1.34
CA PHE A 285 9.46 -25.63 0.84
C PHE A 285 8.91 -25.51 -0.59
N TRP A 286 9.28 -24.45 -1.32
CA TRP A 286 8.74 -24.16 -2.65
C TRP A 286 8.91 -25.29 -3.67
N ASN A 287 10.13 -25.81 -3.80
CA ASN A 287 10.47 -26.91 -4.70
C ASN A 287 10.32 -28.29 -4.05
N ARG A 288 9.63 -28.40 -2.91
CA ARG A 288 9.31 -29.68 -2.31
C ARG A 288 8.34 -30.47 -3.20
N PRO A 289 8.59 -31.76 -3.53
CA PRO A 289 7.58 -32.61 -4.16
C PRO A 289 6.27 -32.66 -3.35
N ASN A 290 5.12 -32.36 -3.98
CA ASN A 290 3.83 -32.25 -3.30
C ASN A 290 3.90 -31.24 -2.12
N ALA A 291 4.42 -30.04 -2.41
CA ALA A 291 4.60 -28.96 -1.45
C ALA A 291 3.36 -28.65 -0.57
N PRO A 292 2.10 -28.74 -1.07
CA PRO A 292 0.92 -28.49 -0.23
C PRO A 292 0.78 -29.40 1.00
N ASN A 293 1.45 -30.56 1.01
CA ASN A 293 1.43 -31.49 2.15
C ASN A 293 2.54 -31.20 3.19
N VAL A 294 3.26 -30.09 3.07
CA VAL A 294 4.38 -29.76 3.98
C VAL A 294 3.97 -29.75 5.45
N THR A 295 2.81 -29.19 5.80
CA THR A 295 2.36 -29.12 7.21
C THR A 295 2.17 -30.52 7.80
N ASP A 296 1.53 -31.44 7.08
CA ASP A 296 1.35 -32.83 7.53
C ASP A 296 2.71 -33.53 7.72
N ALA A 297 3.68 -33.24 6.84
CA ALA A 297 5.02 -33.80 6.94
C ALA A 297 5.76 -33.27 8.17
N LEU A 298 5.71 -31.96 8.43
CA LEU A 298 6.29 -31.36 9.63
C LEU A 298 5.66 -31.94 10.91
N GLU A 299 4.35 -32.18 10.93
CA GLU A 299 3.67 -32.88 12.04
C GLU A 299 4.20 -34.31 12.26
N GLU A 300 4.50 -35.04 11.19
CA GLU A 300 5.09 -36.39 11.27
C GLU A 300 6.50 -36.35 11.87
N HIS A 301 7.30 -35.35 11.49
CA HIS A 301 8.68 -35.17 11.96
C HIS A 301 8.79 -34.69 13.40
N PHE A 302 8.10 -33.59 13.70
CA PHE A 302 8.34 -32.79 14.89
C PHE A 302 7.22 -32.96 15.94
N GLY A 303 6.09 -33.55 15.59
CA GLY A 303 5.00 -33.85 16.53
C GLY A 303 4.49 -32.59 17.22
N ASP A 304 4.65 -32.52 18.56
CA ASP A 304 4.22 -31.37 19.35
C ASP A 304 5.03 -30.08 19.04
N ASP A 305 6.21 -30.21 18.41
CA ASP A 305 7.08 -29.09 18.01
C ASP A 305 6.82 -28.64 16.55
N ALA A 306 5.86 -29.26 15.85
CA ALA A 306 5.47 -28.85 14.50
C ALA A 306 4.69 -27.53 14.50
N TRP A 307 4.76 -26.80 13.39
CA TRP A 307 4.08 -25.53 13.19
C TRP A 307 3.49 -25.45 11.79
N TYR A 308 2.68 -24.41 11.56
CA TYR A 308 2.19 -24.06 10.24
C TYR A 308 3.11 -22.98 9.63
N PRO A 309 3.90 -23.28 8.58
CA PRO A 309 4.73 -22.27 7.94
C PRO A 309 3.86 -21.19 7.29
N SER A 310 4.12 -19.91 7.58
CA SER A 310 3.38 -18.79 6.99
C SER A 310 3.41 -18.89 5.45
N GLY A 311 2.23 -18.84 4.83
CA GLY A 311 2.11 -18.93 3.36
C GLY A 311 2.11 -20.35 2.78
N ALA A 312 2.25 -21.40 3.59
CA ALA A 312 2.35 -22.79 3.08
C ALA A 312 1.17 -23.22 2.20
N TRP A 313 -0.03 -22.72 2.46
CA TRP A 313 -1.21 -23.01 1.63
C TRP A 313 -1.05 -22.53 0.18
N ALA A 314 -0.27 -21.47 -0.08
CA ALA A 314 -0.05 -20.92 -1.41
C ALA A 314 1.04 -21.62 -2.22
N LEU A 315 1.71 -22.61 -1.63
CA LEU A 315 2.51 -23.58 -2.37
C LEU A 315 1.62 -24.52 -3.23
N SER A 316 0.31 -24.51 -2.96
CA SER A 316 -0.66 -25.10 -3.86
C SER A 316 -0.61 -24.47 -5.24
N GLY A 317 -0.57 -25.30 -6.28
CA GLY A 317 -0.54 -24.84 -7.67
C GLY A 317 0.87 -24.68 -8.25
N ASN A 318 1.96 -24.89 -7.49
CA ASN A 318 3.30 -24.88 -8.08
C ASN A 318 3.46 -25.95 -9.18
N GLU A 319 2.89 -27.15 -9.00
CA GLU A 319 2.86 -28.16 -10.07
C GLU A 319 1.95 -27.75 -11.24
N LYS A 320 0.82 -27.05 -10.99
CA LYS A 320 -0.04 -26.51 -12.06
C LYS A 320 0.72 -25.52 -12.93
N LEU A 321 1.49 -24.65 -12.28
CA LEU A 321 2.33 -23.65 -12.91
C LEU A 321 3.44 -24.30 -13.73
N ALA A 322 4.04 -25.39 -13.23
CA ALA A 322 4.96 -26.21 -14.03
C ALA A 322 4.28 -26.73 -15.32
N TYR A 323 3.04 -27.22 -15.25
CA TYR A 323 2.31 -27.70 -16.44
C TYR A 323 1.97 -26.57 -17.42
N TYR A 324 1.56 -25.41 -16.91
CA TYR A 324 1.37 -24.20 -17.72
C TYR A 324 2.65 -23.79 -18.46
N LEU A 325 3.82 -23.98 -17.84
CA LEU A 325 5.13 -23.76 -18.46
C LEU A 325 5.59 -24.90 -19.38
N GLY A 326 4.84 -26.00 -19.46
CA GLY A 326 5.10 -27.12 -20.37
C GLY A 326 5.80 -28.33 -19.75
N ALA A 327 5.83 -28.44 -18.41
CA ALA A 327 6.22 -29.69 -17.76
C ALA A 327 5.25 -30.82 -18.09
N GLU A 328 5.77 -32.03 -18.27
CA GLU A 328 4.92 -33.21 -18.48
C GLU A 328 4.11 -33.51 -17.22
N PRO A 329 2.76 -33.61 -17.31
CA PRO A 329 1.93 -33.90 -16.15
C PRO A 329 2.35 -35.18 -15.43
N VAL A 330 2.67 -35.06 -14.14
CA VAL A 330 3.09 -36.20 -13.32
C VAL A 330 1.84 -36.79 -12.66
N ASP A 331 1.18 -37.68 -13.42
CA ASP A 331 -0.13 -38.30 -13.15
C ASP A 331 -0.48 -38.53 -11.66
N ARG A 332 -1.74 -38.23 -11.33
CA ARG A 332 -2.44 -38.49 -10.06
C ARG A 332 -2.61 -40.00 -9.81
N GLU A 333 -2.40 -40.46 -8.58
CA GLU A 333 -2.89 -41.78 -8.12
C GLU A 333 -4.15 -41.58 -7.27
N GLU A 334 -5.27 -42.20 -7.66
CA GLU A 334 -6.57 -42.16 -6.95
C GLU A 334 -7.17 -40.76 -6.67
N GLY A 335 -6.67 -39.71 -7.35
CA GLY A 335 -7.15 -38.34 -7.19
C GLY A 335 -6.22 -37.44 -6.36
N GLU A 336 -5.11 -37.95 -5.84
CA GLU A 336 -4.13 -37.16 -5.07
C GLU A 336 -2.89 -36.81 -5.91
N ASN A 337 -2.25 -35.68 -5.59
CA ASN A 337 -0.96 -35.32 -6.15
C ASN A 337 0.07 -36.37 -5.75
N THR A 338 0.84 -36.88 -6.73
CA THR A 338 1.91 -37.84 -6.41
C THR A 338 3.13 -37.11 -5.86
N ARG A 339 3.97 -37.83 -5.11
CA ARG A 339 5.26 -37.30 -4.63
C ARG A 339 6.37 -37.39 -5.68
N ARG A 340 6.04 -37.78 -6.91
CA ARG A 340 7.06 -37.97 -7.96
C ARG A 340 7.58 -36.59 -8.39
N PRO A 341 8.90 -36.35 -8.30
CA PRO A 341 9.44 -35.02 -8.56
C PRO A 341 9.34 -34.65 -10.05
N ILE A 342 9.03 -33.38 -10.30
CA ILE A 342 9.22 -32.69 -11.59
C ILE A 342 10.70 -32.28 -11.66
N GLY A 343 11.39 -32.76 -12.69
CA GLY A 343 12.84 -32.54 -12.89
C GLY A 343 13.19 -31.97 -14.26
N ASP A 344 12.21 -31.42 -14.97
CA ASP A 344 12.37 -30.74 -16.25
C ASP A 344 12.04 -29.24 -16.14
N VAL A 345 10.79 -28.83 -16.31
CA VAL A 345 10.37 -27.42 -16.23
C VAL A 345 9.68 -27.21 -14.89
N PHE A 346 10.28 -26.43 -14.00
CA PHE A 346 9.69 -26.13 -12.69
C PHE A 346 9.73 -24.61 -12.43
N PRO A 347 8.68 -24.01 -11.85
CA PRO A 347 8.65 -22.57 -11.60
C PRO A 347 9.72 -22.16 -10.58
N ASN A 348 10.60 -21.24 -10.97
CA ASN A 348 11.55 -20.59 -10.07
C ASN A 348 10.79 -19.64 -9.12
N ARG A 349 10.93 -19.83 -7.80
CA ARG A 349 10.19 -19.04 -6.80
C ARG A 349 10.39 -17.53 -6.92
N TYR A 350 11.58 -17.11 -7.36
CA TYR A 350 11.93 -15.70 -7.51
C TYR A 350 11.42 -15.07 -8.81
N ARG A 351 10.66 -15.81 -9.64
CA ARG A 351 9.98 -15.25 -10.81
C ARG A 351 8.56 -14.74 -10.49
N TYR A 352 8.09 -14.84 -9.24
CA TYR A 352 6.72 -14.51 -8.82
C TYR A 352 6.67 -13.62 -7.60
N GLY A 353 5.61 -12.82 -7.48
CA GLY A 353 5.40 -11.84 -6.41
C GLY A 353 5.87 -10.45 -6.83
N TYR A 354 5.53 -10.01 -8.03
CA TYR A 354 5.90 -8.72 -8.62
C TYR A 354 4.72 -8.00 -9.27
N PHE A 355 4.89 -6.70 -9.52
CA PHE A 355 4.01 -5.93 -10.39
C PHE A 355 4.31 -6.26 -11.87
N VAL A 356 3.26 -6.49 -12.66
CA VAL A 356 3.33 -6.90 -14.06
C VAL A 356 2.60 -5.87 -14.94
N GLU A 357 3.38 -5.00 -15.58
CA GLU A 357 2.89 -3.98 -16.50
C GLU A 357 2.71 -4.55 -17.91
N ILE A 358 1.59 -4.24 -18.56
CA ILE A 358 1.33 -4.63 -19.95
C ILE A 358 1.59 -3.43 -20.85
N THR A 359 2.82 -3.31 -21.35
CA THR A 359 3.19 -2.22 -22.25
C THR A 359 2.58 -2.42 -23.64
N ASN A 360 2.31 -1.30 -24.33
CA ASN A 360 1.52 -1.26 -25.58
C ASN A 360 0.14 -1.95 -25.44
N PRO A 361 -0.65 -1.62 -24.41
CA PRO A 361 -1.86 -2.37 -24.06
C PRO A 361 -2.91 -2.40 -25.20
N THR A 362 -2.92 -1.38 -26.07
CA THR A 362 -3.88 -1.26 -27.18
C THR A 362 -3.45 -1.92 -28.49
N ALA A 363 -2.36 -2.69 -28.50
CA ALA A 363 -1.85 -3.33 -29.71
C ALA A 363 -2.87 -4.30 -30.36
N ASP A 364 -3.13 -4.09 -31.66
CA ASP A 364 -4.04 -4.90 -32.49
C ASP A 364 -3.68 -6.40 -32.48
N ASP A 365 -2.38 -6.69 -32.55
CA ASP A 365 -1.83 -8.05 -32.50
C ASP A 365 -1.23 -8.25 -31.09
N PRO A 366 -1.85 -9.12 -30.26
CA PRO A 366 -1.45 -9.34 -28.86
C PRO A 366 0.01 -9.71 -28.68
N GLU A 367 0.64 -10.35 -29.68
CA GLU A 367 2.08 -10.68 -29.65
C GLU A 367 2.99 -9.45 -29.62
N ASN A 368 2.45 -8.25 -29.87
CA ASN A 368 3.16 -6.98 -29.73
C ASN A 368 2.89 -6.27 -28.40
N GLN A 369 1.99 -6.79 -27.56
CA GLN A 369 1.98 -6.42 -26.14
C GLN A 369 3.24 -6.99 -25.50
N GLN A 370 3.89 -6.23 -24.63
CA GLN A 370 5.09 -6.72 -23.95
C GLN A 370 4.85 -6.62 -22.44
N PRO A 371 4.69 -7.76 -21.74
CA PRO A 371 4.67 -7.76 -20.29
C PRO A 371 6.04 -7.39 -19.75
N VAL A 372 6.07 -6.59 -18.70
CA VAL A 372 7.27 -6.23 -17.94
C VAL A 372 6.99 -6.56 -16.48
N LYS A 373 7.83 -7.38 -15.86
CA LYS A 373 7.83 -7.48 -14.40
C LYS A 373 8.80 -6.44 -13.84
N HIS A 374 8.33 -5.66 -12.88
CA HIS A 374 9.16 -4.68 -12.16
C HIS A 374 9.91 -5.37 -11.00
N TRP A 375 10.87 -6.23 -11.34
CA TRP A 375 11.71 -6.99 -10.40
C TRP A 375 12.38 -6.10 -9.35
N VAL A 376 12.78 -4.89 -9.76
CA VAL A 376 13.42 -3.90 -8.89
C VAL A 376 12.53 -3.38 -7.77
N MET A 377 11.21 -3.53 -7.89
CA MET A 377 10.24 -3.12 -6.84
C MET A 377 10.10 -4.17 -5.73
N GLY A 378 10.89 -5.24 -5.77
CA GLY A 378 10.95 -6.25 -4.71
C GLY A 378 9.85 -7.30 -4.79
N ARG A 379 10.02 -8.36 -4.00
CA ARG A 379 9.17 -9.55 -4.00
C ARG A 379 8.31 -9.64 -2.75
N ALA A 380 6.99 -9.59 -2.91
CA ALA A 380 6.05 -9.77 -1.81
C ALA A 380 4.76 -10.48 -2.26
N ALA A 381 3.81 -10.63 -1.34
CA ALA A 381 2.43 -10.93 -1.68
C ALA A 381 1.74 -9.59 -1.97
N TRP A 382 1.94 -9.06 -3.18
CA TRP A 382 1.46 -7.73 -3.53
C TRP A 382 -0.04 -7.76 -3.75
N GLU A 383 -0.78 -6.95 -2.99
CA GLU A 383 -2.20 -6.72 -3.25
C GLU A 383 -2.34 -5.68 -4.34
N CYS A 384 -1.80 -4.47 -4.11
CA CYS A 384 -1.82 -3.39 -5.07
C CYS A 384 -0.52 -2.58 -5.08
N PRO A 385 -0.08 -2.13 -6.27
CA PRO A 385 0.75 -0.95 -6.43
C PRO A 385 -0.09 0.33 -6.47
N GLU A 386 0.58 1.46 -6.29
CA GLU A 386 0.08 2.80 -6.67
C GLU A 386 1.24 3.56 -7.32
N PHE A 387 1.16 3.79 -8.64
CA PHE A 387 2.17 4.50 -9.42
C PHE A 387 1.88 6.00 -9.42
N MET A 388 2.71 6.77 -8.73
CA MET A 388 2.45 8.18 -8.53
C MET A 388 2.68 9.02 -9.81
N PRO A 389 2.00 10.17 -9.94
CA PRO A 389 2.12 11.08 -11.09
C PRO A 389 3.51 11.73 -11.29
N ASP A 390 4.41 11.64 -10.32
CA ASP A 390 5.82 12.02 -10.51
C ASP A 390 6.58 11.04 -11.42
N GLU A 391 5.93 9.93 -11.81
CA GLU A 391 6.42 8.82 -12.61
C GLU A 391 7.67 8.15 -12.03
N LYS A 392 7.93 8.34 -10.73
CA LYS A 392 9.10 7.78 -10.03
C LYS A 392 8.70 6.95 -8.83
N THR A 393 7.72 7.42 -8.08
CA THR A 393 7.33 6.86 -6.79
C THR A 393 6.26 5.81 -7.01
N VAL A 394 6.44 4.64 -6.40
CA VAL A 394 5.47 3.54 -6.44
C VAL A 394 5.28 3.02 -5.02
N TYR A 395 4.07 3.09 -4.50
CA TYR A 395 3.71 2.45 -3.24
C TYR A 395 3.28 1.00 -3.48
N GLY A 396 3.48 0.14 -2.49
CA GLY A 396 3.09 -1.27 -2.57
C GLY A 396 2.56 -1.80 -1.25
N ALA A 397 1.32 -2.29 -1.25
CA ALA A 397 0.70 -2.99 -0.12
C ALA A 397 0.93 -4.50 -0.26
N SER A 398 1.30 -5.16 0.85
CA SER A 398 1.42 -6.61 0.88
C SER A 398 0.38 -7.25 1.79
N ASP A 399 -0.44 -8.14 1.23
CA ASP A 399 -1.52 -8.80 1.96
C ASP A 399 -1.06 -10.02 2.78
N GLY A 400 -1.77 -10.22 3.88
CA GLY A 400 -1.62 -11.30 4.83
C GLY A 400 -1.21 -10.81 6.22
N GLY A 401 -1.07 -11.76 7.14
CA GLY A 401 -0.60 -11.49 8.50
C GLY A 401 0.91 -11.26 8.54
N ALA A 402 1.31 -10.24 9.30
CA ALA A 402 2.71 -9.83 9.48
C ALA A 402 3.39 -9.52 8.13
N LYS A 403 2.88 -8.51 7.42
CA LYS A 403 3.42 -7.97 6.17
C LYS A 403 3.78 -6.50 6.31
N GLY A 404 4.63 -6.02 5.40
CA GLY A 404 5.02 -4.61 5.35
C GLY A 404 4.28 -3.85 4.25
N ILE A 405 4.35 -2.52 4.33
CA ILE A 405 4.08 -1.62 3.22
C ILE A 405 5.44 -1.14 2.69
N TYR A 406 5.56 -1.02 1.38
CA TYR A 406 6.80 -0.72 0.69
C TYR A 406 6.63 0.47 -0.25
N LYS A 407 7.76 1.07 -0.62
CA LYS A 407 7.82 2.16 -1.58
C LYS A 407 9.05 1.98 -2.47
N PHE A 408 8.92 2.18 -3.76
CA PHE A 408 10.04 2.25 -4.69
C PHE A 408 10.13 3.66 -5.25
N VAL A 409 11.35 4.20 -5.37
CA VAL A 409 11.59 5.51 -6.00
C VAL A 409 12.63 5.34 -7.10
N ALA A 410 12.22 5.59 -8.35
CA ALA A 410 13.11 5.54 -9.51
C ALA A 410 14.10 6.71 -9.54
N ASP A 411 15.32 6.47 -10.01
CA ASP A 411 16.37 7.51 -10.15
C ASP A 411 15.91 8.62 -11.14
N GLU A 412 15.21 8.23 -12.19
CA GLU A 412 14.62 9.09 -13.24
C GLU A 412 13.17 8.64 -13.50
N PRO A 413 12.31 9.48 -14.11
CA PRO A 413 10.94 9.08 -14.42
C PRO A 413 10.94 7.78 -15.22
N ILE A 414 10.08 6.82 -14.86
CA ILE A 414 10.01 5.48 -15.45
C ILE A 414 9.80 5.56 -16.96
N THR A 415 9.02 6.55 -17.43
CA THR A 415 8.76 6.78 -18.86
C THR A 415 9.96 7.31 -19.65
N GLU A 416 11.01 7.83 -18.98
CA GLU A 416 12.22 8.32 -19.63
C GLU A 416 13.23 7.22 -19.99
N TYR A 417 13.05 6.00 -19.47
CA TYR A 417 13.87 4.85 -19.83
C TYR A 417 13.48 4.29 -21.20
N ASP A 418 14.46 4.15 -22.09
CA ASP A 418 14.25 3.55 -23.43
C ASP A 418 13.92 2.04 -23.34
N ASP A 419 14.44 1.35 -22.30
CA ASP A 419 14.23 -0.07 -22.01
C ASP A 419 13.72 -0.19 -20.56
N PRO A 420 12.54 -0.79 -20.31
CA PRO A 420 12.01 -1.01 -18.96
C PRO A 420 12.95 -1.83 -18.06
N MET A 421 13.88 -2.59 -18.63
CA MET A 421 14.90 -3.30 -17.86
C MET A 421 15.99 -2.37 -17.30
N ASP A 422 16.16 -1.17 -17.86
CA ASP A 422 17.12 -0.17 -17.38
C ASP A 422 16.58 0.64 -16.20
N VAL A 423 15.28 0.56 -15.89
CA VAL A 423 14.64 1.24 -14.74
C VAL A 423 15.43 0.91 -13.48
N ARG A 424 15.93 1.95 -12.82
CA ARG A 424 16.78 1.87 -11.63
C ARG A 424 16.20 2.76 -10.54
N GLY A 425 16.31 2.32 -9.31
CA GLY A 425 15.87 3.10 -8.15
C GLY A 425 16.16 2.41 -6.84
N THR A 426 15.61 2.97 -5.78
CA THR A 426 15.77 2.50 -4.41
C THR A 426 14.47 1.92 -3.89
N LEU A 427 14.53 0.72 -3.31
CA LEU A 427 13.41 0.09 -2.63
C LEU A 427 13.44 0.47 -1.15
N TYR A 428 12.29 0.80 -0.58
CA TYR A 428 12.10 1.22 0.80
C TYR A 428 11.05 0.34 1.50
N ALA A 429 11.18 0.19 2.81
CA ALA A 429 10.17 -0.40 3.67
C ALA A 429 9.70 0.61 4.72
N ILE A 430 8.42 0.53 5.08
CA ILE A 430 7.84 1.40 6.10
C ILE A 430 8.38 1.08 7.50
N ALA A 431 8.67 2.11 8.28
CA ALA A 431 8.76 2.06 9.73
C ALA A 431 7.67 2.98 10.29
N ALA A 432 6.77 2.44 11.09
CA ALA A 432 5.60 3.14 11.60
C ALA A 432 5.57 3.14 13.13
N THR A 433 5.22 4.26 13.73
CA THR A 433 5.09 4.41 15.20
C THR A 433 3.79 5.10 15.56
N GLU A 434 3.11 4.61 16.60
CA GLU A 434 1.88 5.23 17.12
C GLU A 434 2.12 6.63 17.70
N VAL A 435 1.31 7.60 17.26
CA VAL A 435 1.34 8.98 17.75
C VAL A 435 0.29 9.18 18.83
N GLY A 436 0.76 9.30 20.07
CA GLY A 436 -0.08 9.62 21.22
C GLY A 436 -0.61 8.37 21.93
N THR A 437 -1.69 8.55 22.68
CA THR A 437 -2.36 7.46 23.40
C THR A 437 -3.85 7.69 23.29
N GLY A 438 -4.59 6.78 22.66
CA GLY A 438 -5.99 7.03 22.32
C GLY A 438 -6.66 5.81 21.75
N THR A 439 -7.83 6.03 21.16
CA THR A 439 -8.57 5.00 20.43
C THR A 439 -8.02 4.87 19.01
N VAL A 440 -8.27 3.74 18.32
CA VAL A 440 -7.79 3.53 16.94
C VAL A 440 -8.18 4.68 16.00
N GLY A 441 -9.36 5.28 16.15
CA GLY A 441 -9.78 6.45 15.34
C GLY A 441 -9.21 7.81 15.77
N GLU A 442 -8.34 7.84 16.78
CA GLU A 442 -7.70 9.04 17.34
C GLU A 442 -6.17 8.90 17.40
N VAL A 443 -5.61 7.77 16.93
CA VAL A 443 -4.17 7.48 16.93
C VAL A 443 -3.70 7.43 15.49
N ASP A 444 -2.86 8.39 15.16
CA ASP A 444 -2.17 8.44 13.87
C ASP A 444 -0.90 7.58 13.94
N LEU A 445 -0.34 7.27 12.78
CA LEU A 445 0.99 6.69 12.66
C LEU A 445 1.95 7.74 12.11
N ASP A 446 3.07 7.96 12.79
CA ASP A 446 4.24 8.60 12.20
C ASP A 446 4.95 7.56 11.32
N VAL A 447 5.37 7.98 10.14
CA VAL A 447 5.96 7.11 9.11
C VAL A 447 7.36 7.59 8.73
N GLU A 448 8.28 6.64 8.70
CA GLU A 448 9.62 6.77 8.13
C GLU A 448 9.81 5.70 7.04
N TRP A 449 10.53 6.03 5.97
CA TRP A 449 10.83 5.11 4.88
C TRP A 449 12.30 4.66 4.93
N LEU A 450 12.52 3.40 5.33
CA LEU A 450 13.85 2.83 5.46
C LEU A 450 14.34 2.29 4.10
N PRO A 451 15.46 2.81 3.53
CA PRO A 451 16.00 2.30 2.28
C PRO A 451 16.53 0.87 2.47
N LEU A 452 16.09 -0.06 1.63
CA LEU A 452 16.59 -1.44 1.62
C LEU A 452 17.79 -1.62 0.67
N GLY A 453 17.80 -0.92 -0.45
CA GLY A 453 18.90 -0.96 -1.42
C GLY A 453 18.52 -0.45 -2.80
N THR A 454 19.54 -0.22 -3.63
CA THR A 454 19.40 0.35 -4.98
C THR A 454 19.87 -0.63 -6.05
N ALA A 455 19.06 -0.85 -7.09
CA ALA A 455 19.39 -1.71 -8.23
C ALA A 455 18.61 -1.27 -9.48
N SER A 456 18.99 -1.80 -10.64
CA SER A 456 18.20 -1.77 -11.86
C SER A 456 17.38 -3.04 -12.03
N ASN A 457 16.30 -2.95 -12.78
CA ASN A 457 15.43 -4.08 -13.10
C ASN A 457 16.20 -5.23 -13.78
N ALA A 458 17.17 -4.89 -14.65
CA ALA A 458 18.07 -5.84 -15.29
C ALA A 458 19.04 -6.53 -14.31
N GLU A 459 19.56 -5.81 -13.30
CA GLU A 459 20.40 -6.42 -12.26
C GLU A 459 19.60 -7.48 -11.51
N VAL A 460 18.38 -7.14 -11.05
CA VAL A 460 17.54 -8.07 -10.30
C VAL A 460 17.13 -9.28 -11.13
N GLU A 461 16.71 -9.09 -12.39
CA GLU A 461 16.39 -10.20 -13.30
C GLU A 461 17.59 -11.15 -13.46
N SER A 462 18.81 -10.60 -13.57
CA SER A 462 20.01 -11.41 -13.72
C SER A 462 20.32 -12.27 -12.50
N TRP A 463 19.98 -11.79 -11.29
CA TRP A 463 20.09 -12.57 -10.05
C TRP A 463 19.02 -13.66 -9.98
N ILE A 464 17.79 -13.36 -10.40
CA ILE A 464 16.69 -14.33 -10.45
C ILE A 464 17.04 -15.49 -11.39
N ALA A 465 17.64 -15.19 -12.54
CA ALA A 465 18.00 -16.16 -13.56
C ALA A 465 19.01 -17.23 -13.08
N GLU A 466 19.75 -16.96 -11.99
CA GLU A 466 20.65 -17.95 -11.37
C GLU A 466 19.89 -19.17 -10.81
N TYR A 467 18.58 -19.04 -10.56
CA TYR A 467 17.74 -20.06 -9.94
C TYR A 467 16.76 -20.73 -10.93
N ASP A 468 16.80 -20.40 -12.22
CA ASP A 468 15.85 -20.91 -13.22
C ASP A 468 15.95 -22.43 -13.47
N ASP A 469 17.09 -23.04 -13.15
CA ASP A 469 17.32 -24.48 -13.30
C ASP A 469 16.98 -25.28 -12.01
N VAL A 470 16.50 -24.63 -10.94
CA VAL A 470 16.14 -25.30 -9.68
C VAL A 470 14.80 -26.03 -9.81
N THR A 471 14.78 -27.32 -9.50
CA THR A 471 13.63 -28.20 -9.63
C THR A 471 13.30 -28.94 -8.32
N GLN A 472 12.27 -29.80 -8.36
CA GLN A 472 11.96 -30.68 -7.23
C GLN A 472 12.98 -31.81 -7.04
N VAL A 473 13.80 -32.10 -8.05
CA VAL A 473 14.91 -33.04 -7.91
C VAL A 473 16.02 -32.44 -7.07
N ASP A 474 16.31 -31.15 -7.22
CA ASP A 474 17.33 -30.45 -6.44
C ASP A 474 16.99 -30.44 -4.94
N TYR A 475 15.71 -30.23 -4.59
CA TYR A 475 15.24 -30.35 -3.20
C TYR A 475 15.64 -31.70 -2.57
N LEU A 476 15.54 -32.79 -3.34
CA LEU A 476 15.87 -34.12 -2.86
C LEU A 476 17.38 -34.37 -2.87
N GLU A 477 18.10 -33.95 -3.91
CA GLU A 477 19.54 -34.21 -4.07
C GLU A 477 20.41 -33.33 -3.18
N THR A 478 19.97 -32.12 -2.85
CA THR A 478 20.67 -31.19 -1.96
C THR A 478 20.47 -31.54 -0.49
N HIS A 479 19.24 -31.92 -0.11
CA HIS A 479 18.84 -32.01 1.31
C HIS A 479 18.71 -33.45 1.84
N ALA A 480 18.83 -34.49 1.00
CA ALA A 480 18.78 -35.88 1.43
C ALA A 480 20.07 -36.65 1.16
N GLU A 481 20.41 -37.58 2.07
CA GLU A 481 21.52 -38.53 1.88
C GLU A 481 21.06 -39.78 1.10
N THR A 482 19.77 -40.08 1.17
CA THR A 482 19.14 -41.20 0.46
C THR A 482 18.91 -40.85 -1.01
N ASP A 483 19.32 -41.75 -1.91
CA ASP A 483 19.01 -41.64 -3.34
C ASP A 483 17.49 -41.77 -3.54
N TRP A 484 16.85 -40.67 -3.94
CA TRP A 484 15.40 -40.60 -4.14
C TRP A 484 14.89 -41.58 -5.20
N ALA A 485 15.72 -41.97 -6.16
CA ALA A 485 15.35 -42.97 -7.16
C ALA A 485 15.31 -44.40 -6.58
N GLU A 486 15.97 -44.64 -5.45
CA GLU A 486 15.91 -45.91 -4.71
C GLU A 486 14.81 -45.91 -3.64
N ASP A 487 14.67 -44.83 -2.87
CA ASP A 487 13.69 -44.67 -1.79
C ASP A 487 13.24 -43.22 -1.62
N LEU A 488 12.24 -42.83 -2.42
CA LEU A 488 11.68 -41.48 -2.43
C LEU A 488 11.05 -41.06 -1.09
N GLU A 489 10.38 -41.99 -0.39
CA GLU A 489 9.74 -41.67 0.88
C GLU A 489 10.79 -41.29 1.94
N GLN A 490 11.88 -42.06 2.01
CA GLN A 490 12.98 -41.77 2.94
C GLN A 490 13.77 -40.51 2.52
N ALA A 491 14.01 -40.30 1.23
CA ALA A 491 14.70 -39.09 0.75
C ALA A 491 13.90 -37.82 1.06
N LEU A 492 12.58 -37.83 0.81
CA LEU A 492 11.72 -36.69 1.12
C LEU A 492 11.66 -36.40 2.63
N LEU A 493 11.61 -37.45 3.45
CA LEU A 493 11.68 -37.34 4.92
C LEU A 493 13.01 -36.67 5.36
N GLU A 494 14.14 -37.11 4.84
CA GLU A 494 15.45 -36.51 5.15
C GLU A 494 15.53 -35.05 4.71
N ALA A 495 15.05 -34.74 3.50
CA ALA A 495 15.04 -33.39 2.96
C ALA A 495 14.15 -32.44 3.78
N ASP A 496 12.94 -32.86 4.17
CA ASP A 496 12.02 -32.05 4.98
C ASP A 496 12.60 -31.71 6.35
N GLU A 497 13.26 -32.67 7.02
CA GLU A 497 13.95 -32.44 8.29
C GLU A 497 15.13 -31.47 8.13
N GLU A 498 15.94 -31.65 7.10
CA GLU A 498 17.12 -30.81 6.84
C GLU A 498 16.71 -29.36 6.52
N VAL A 499 15.72 -29.16 5.65
CA VAL A 499 15.21 -27.82 5.30
C VAL A 499 14.54 -27.13 6.49
N ALA A 500 13.77 -27.87 7.29
CA ALA A 500 13.16 -27.32 8.50
C ALA A 500 14.22 -26.77 9.49
N ILE A 501 15.34 -27.48 9.65
CA ILE A 501 16.39 -27.11 10.60
C ILE A 501 17.33 -26.06 9.99
N ASN A 502 17.91 -26.34 8.82
CA ASN A 502 19.03 -25.60 8.25
C ASN A 502 18.66 -24.74 7.04
N GLY A 503 17.41 -24.76 6.60
CA GLY A 503 16.93 -23.94 5.49
C GLY A 503 17.26 -24.54 4.13
N ASN A 504 16.55 -24.10 3.10
CA ASN A 504 16.72 -24.59 1.73
C ASN A 504 17.96 -23.97 1.08
N GLN A 505 19.00 -24.80 0.91
CA GLN A 505 20.29 -24.45 0.32
C GLN A 505 20.28 -24.33 -1.22
N ASP A 506 19.13 -24.54 -1.88
CA ASP A 506 18.99 -24.30 -3.33
C ASP A 506 18.81 -22.79 -3.64
N TYR A 507 18.57 -21.97 -2.61
CA TYR A 507 18.26 -20.55 -2.73
C TYR A 507 19.15 -19.69 -1.80
N ILE A 508 18.87 -18.39 -1.67
CA ILE A 508 19.58 -17.49 -0.74
C ILE A 508 19.56 -18.10 0.67
N THR A 509 20.73 -18.20 1.31
CA THR A 509 20.88 -18.81 2.63
C THR A 509 20.62 -17.81 3.76
N ASP A 510 20.42 -18.34 4.97
CA ASP A 510 20.20 -17.50 6.15
C ASP A 510 21.43 -16.66 6.47
N GLU A 511 22.63 -17.22 6.28
CA GLU A 511 23.89 -16.50 6.49
C GLU A 511 24.07 -15.34 5.53
N GLU A 512 23.59 -15.45 4.29
CA GLU A 512 23.62 -14.34 3.33
C GLU A 512 22.73 -13.18 3.79
N ILE A 513 21.52 -13.48 4.29
CA ILE A 513 20.58 -12.45 4.79
C ILE A 513 21.12 -11.78 6.05
N VAL A 514 21.63 -12.55 7.01
CA VAL A 514 22.20 -12.01 8.26
C VAL A 514 23.48 -11.23 8.01
N GLU A 515 24.33 -11.67 7.08
CA GLU A 515 25.52 -10.90 6.69
C GLU A 515 25.15 -9.61 5.95
N TRP A 516 24.12 -9.64 5.08
CA TRP A 516 23.58 -8.44 4.45
C TRP A 516 23.13 -7.43 5.51
N ALA A 517 22.31 -7.86 6.47
CA ALA A 517 21.79 -6.99 7.54
C ALA A 517 22.92 -6.40 8.41
N ARG A 518 23.94 -7.21 8.71
CA ARG A 518 25.13 -6.75 9.44
C ARG A 518 25.93 -5.69 8.68
N GLN A 519 26.08 -5.84 7.37
CA GLN A 519 26.76 -4.84 6.53
C GLN A 519 25.92 -3.58 6.37
N TYR A 520 24.61 -3.73 6.23
CA TYR A 520 23.65 -2.63 6.21
C TYR A 520 23.76 -1.78 7.50
N GLU A 521 23.75 -2.41 8.68
CA GLU A 521 23.87 -1.69 9.96
C GLU A 521 25.23 -0.98 10.10
N GLU A 522 26.32 -1.59 9.61
CA GLU A 522 27.68 -1.04 9.77
C GLU A 522 28.00 0.07 8.76
N TYR A 523 27.47 -0.02 7.53
CA TYR A 523 27.91 0.77 6.39
C TYR A 523 26.77 1.44 5.59
N GLY A 524 25.51 1.25 5.97
CA GLY A 524 24.34 1.72 5.25
C GLY A 524 23.98 0.86 4.03
N PRO A 525 22.84 1.15 3.36
CA PRO A 525 22.34 0.39 2.20
C PRO A 525 23.34 0.31 1.03
N ASP A 526 24.11 1.37 0.79
CA ASP A 526 25.11 1.44 -0.29
C ASP A 526 26.45 0.80 0.08
N GLY A 527 26.64 0.45 1.35
CA GLY A 527 27.88 -0.12 1.89
C GLY A 527 27.96 -1.64 1.84
N VAL A 528 26.93 -2.30 1.28
CA VAL A 528 26.83 -3.76 1.22
C VAL A 528 27.59 -4.34 0.02
N ASP A 529 28.22 -5.49 0.21
CA ASP A 529 28.95 -6.23 -0.82
C ASP A 529 28.04 -6.57 -2.02
N GLU A 530 28.60 -6.49 -3.23
CA GLU A 530 27.88 -6.68 -4.50
C GLU A 530 27.08 -7.99 -4.58
N GLU A 531 27.60 -9.08 -4.01
CA GLU A 531 26.95 -10.40 -4.03
C GLU A 531 25.70 -10.45 -3.12
N LEU A 532 25.60 -9.56 -2.13
CA LEU A 532 24.50 -9.50 -1.16
C LEU A 532 23.44 -8.47 -1.52
N ARG A 533 23.69 -7.58 -2.49
CA ARG A 533 22.72 -6.56 -2.97
C ARG A 533 21.39 -7.16 -3.44
N ARG A 534 21.35 -8.44 -3.80
CA ARG A 534 20.13 -9.17 -4.20
C ARG A 534 19.12 -9.44 -3.08
N VAL A 535 19.60 -9.52 -1.83
CA VAL A 535 18.78 -9.91 -0.67
C VAL A 535 17.49 -9.08 -0.54
N PRO A 536 17.53 -7.73 -0.54
CA PRO A 536 16.32 -6.93 -0.39
C PRO A 536 15.33 -7.01 -1.54
N PHE A 537 15.75 -7.45 -2.73
CA PHE A 537 14.86 -7.58 -3.89
C PHE A 537 14.24 -8.99 -4.01
N LEU A 538 14.93 -10.02 -3.54
CA LEU A 538 14.48 -11.42 -3.64
C LEU A 538 13.83 -11.95 -2.35
N GLU A 539 14.25 -11.42 -1.19
CA GLU A 539 13.77 -11.78 0.14
C GLU A 539 13.29 -10.52 0.90
N THR A 540 12.60 -9.63 0.20
CA THR A 540 12.23 -8.26 0.61
C THR A 540 11.68 -8.18 2.03
N ARG A 541 10.71 -9.03 2.38
CA ARG A 541 10.13 -9.05 3.73
C ARG A 541 11.15 -9.44 4.81
N ALA A 542 11.98 -10.45 4.55
CA ALA A 542 12.99 -10.88 5.51
C ALA A 542 14.05 -9.80 5.71
N ALA A 543 14.52 -9.20 4.61
CA ALA A 543 15.46 -8.08 4.63
C ALA A 543 14.91 -6.87 5.42
N ALA A 544 13.67 -6.47 5.14
CA ALA A 544 13.00 -5.38 5.83
C ALA A 544 12.91 -5.62 7.35
N LYS A 545 12.50 -6.83 7.76
CA LYS A 545 12.38 -7.14 9.19
C LYS A 545 13.72 -7.22 9.90
N GLU A 546 14.79 -7.69 9.25
CA GLU A 546 16.15 -7.71 9.83
C GLU A 546 16.65 -6.32 10.23
N ILE A 547 16.31 -5.29 9.45
CA ILE A 547 16.77 -3.92 9.69
C ILE A 547 15.80 -3.09 10.56
N GLY A 548 14.74 -3.72 11.06
CA GLY A 548 13.77 -3.07 11.95
C GLY A 548 12.61 -2.34 11.27
N ALA A 549 12.31 -2.63 10.00
CA ALA A 549 11.09 -2.14 9.38
C ALA A 549 9.83 -2.75 10.03
N THR A 550 8.72 -2.01 9.99
CA THR A 550 7.43 -2.47 10.49
C THR A 550 6.81 -3.42 9.47
N VAL A 551 6.71 -4.69 9.85
CA VAL A 551 6.06 -5.76 9.08
C VAL A 551 4.86 -6.31 9.83
N GLU A 552 4.37 -5.59 10.83
CA GLU A 552 3.27 -5.99 11.69
C GLU A 552 1.91 -5.81 11.01
N PHE A 553 1.82 -5.04 9.92
CA PHE A 553 0.58 -4.80 9.21
C PHE A 553 -0.10 -6.12 8.84
N ASN A 554 -1.42 -6.11 9.01
CA ASN A 554 -2.27 -7.28 8.81
C ASN A 554 -3.31 -6.93 7.76
N LYS A 555 -3.23 -7.59 6.60
CA LYS A 555 -4.06 -7.29 5.43
C LYS A 555 -4.01 -5.82 5.03
N ALA A 556 -2.83 -5.34 4.65
CA ALA A 556 -2.73 -4.08 3.92
C ALA A 556 -3.13 -4.36 2.48
N GLU A 557 -4.35 -3.99 2.11
CA GLU A 557 -4.96 -4.42 0.84
C GLU A 557 -4.98 -3.28 -0.18
N GLY A 558 -5.95 -2.36 -0.12
CA GLY A 558 -6.05 -1.24 -1.08
C GLY A 558 -5.14 -0.06 -0.76
N ILE A 559 -4.49 0.49 -1.80
CA ILE A 559 -3.81 1.78 -1.82
C ILE A 559 -4.27 2.48 -3.08
N ASP A 560 -4.62 3.76 -3.00
CA ASP A 560 -4.89 4.56 -4.18
C ASP A 560 -4.76 6.06 -3.90
N ALA A 561 -4.38 6.82 -4.92
CA ALA A 561 -4.39 8.27 -4.95
C ALA A 561 -5.16 8.77 -6.17
N HIS A 562 -5.27 10.08 -6.33
CA HIS A 562 -5.85 10.62 -7.56
C HIS A 562 -4.86 10.48 -8.73
N ASP A 563 -5.32 10.14 -9.94
CA ASP A 563 -4.48 9.98 -11.15
C ASP A 563 -3.60 11.20 -11.48
N GLU A 564 -4.04 12.40 -11.09
CA GLU A 564 -3.29 13.66 -11.14
C GLU A 564 -2.98 14.23 -9.74
N ALA A 565 -2.66 13.37 -8.77
CA ALA A 565 -2.21 13.78 -7.44
C ALA A 565 -0.92 14.63 -7.51
N GLU A 566 -0.90 15.71 -6.75
CA GLU A 566 0.23 16.62 -6.54
C GLU A 566 0.58 16.66 -5.04
N PRO A 567 1.75 17.20 -4.64
CA PRO A 567 2.04 17.47 -3.24
C PRO A 567 0.90 18.24 -2.53
N GLY A 568 0.50 17.76 -1.35
CA GLY A 568 -0.65 18.24 -0.59
C GLY A 568 -1.96 17.49 -0.86
N ASP A 569 -1.99 16.60 -1.85
CA ASP A 569 -3.07 15.65 -2.05
C ASP A 569 -2.97 14.43 -1.13
N PHE A 570 -4.05 13.65 -1.12
CA PHE A 570 -4.19 12.46 -0.29
C PHE A 570 -4.01 11.19 -1.08
N ILE A 571 -3.24 10.29 -0.50
CA ILE A 571 -3.21 8.86 -0.81
C ILE A 571 -3.90 8.10 0.33
N TYR A 572 -4.63 7.04 0.01
CA TYR A 572 -5.39 6.24 0.96
C TYR A 572 -4.76 4.86 1.13
N PHE A 573 -4.79 4.32 2.36
CA PHE A 573 -4.29 2.98 2.68
C PHE A 573 -5.35 2.21 3.47
N ALA A 574 -5.88 1.14 2.90
CA ALA A 574 -6.81 0.23 3.53
C ALA A 574 -6.07 -0.85 4.32
N ILE A 575 -6.46 -0.98 5.60
CA ILE A 575 -6.06 -2.10 6.45
C ILE A 575 -7.33 -2.86 6.78
N SER A 576 -7.54 -4.01 6.15
CA SER A 576 -8.81 -4.72 6.14
C SER A 576 -9.14 -5.33 7.49
N SER A 577 -8.11 -5.68 8.26
CA SER A 577 -8.27 -6.13 9.63
C SER A 577 -7.13 -5.62 10.50
N LEU A 578 -7.46 -4.76 11.47
CA LEU A 578 -6.52 -4.35 12.49
C LEU A 578 -6.56 -5.38 13.62
N GLY A 579 -5.71 -6.38 13.48
CA GLY A 579 -5.64 -7.55 14.35
C GLY A 579 -4.28 -8.25 14.22
N GLY A 580 -4.15 -9.42 14.84
CA GLY A 580 -2.92 -10.21 14.74
C GLY A 580 -1.70 -9.47 15.29
N SER A 581 -0.62 -9.42 14.51
CA SER A 581 0.66 -8.79 14.91
C SER A 581 0.59 -7.28 15.14
N MET A 582 -0.49 -6.60 14.73
CA MET A 582 -0.72 -5.18 15.06
C MET A 582 -1.28 -4.96 16.47
N THR A 583 -1.69 -6.02 17.16
CA THR A 583 -2.47 -5.96 18.42
C THR A 583 -1.89 -6.82 19.53
N ASP A 584 -0.80 -7.55 19.25
CA ASP A 584 -0.16 -8.39 20.24
C ASP A 584 0.80 -7.57 21.14
N GLU A 585 1.49 -8.23 22.05
CA GLU A 585 2.43 -7.56 22.97
C GLU A 585 3.85 -7.44 22.39
N GLN A 586 4.03 -7.70 21.09
CA GLN A 586 5.32 -7.75 20.38
C GLN A 586 5.32 -6.73 19.22
N GLY A 587 6.51 -6.41 18.71
CA GLY A 587 6.65 -5.46 17.61
C GLY A 587 6.35 -4.00 17.99
N ASP A 588 6.29 -3.16 16.95
CA ASP A 588 6.20 -1.70 17.07
C ASP A 588 4.75 -1.18 17.15
N LEU A 589 3.78 -1.94 16.62
CA LEU A 589 2.35 -1.59 16.60
C LEU A 589 1.57 -2.44 17.62
N GLN A 590 0.82 -1.80 18.52
CA GLN A 590 0.13 -2.42 19.65
C GLN A 590 -1.25 -1.82 19.90
N PHE A 591 -2.07 -1.80 18.85
CA PHE A 591 -3.41 -1.22 18.89
C PHE A 591 -4.45 -2.09 19.63
N ASP A 592 -5.58 -1.47 19.99
CA ASP A 592 -6.80 -2.20 20.32
C ASP A 592 -7.41 -2.81 19.04
N GLU A 593 -7.84 -4.07 19.10
CA GLU A 593 -8.34 -4.82 17.94
C GLU A 593 -9.58 -4.16 17.28
N VAL A 594 -9.55 -4.08 15.96
CA VAL A 594 -10.68 -3.76 15.07
C VAL A 594 -10.75 -4.82 13.97
N ASP A 595 -11.59 -5.82 14.20
CA ASP A 595 -11.73 -7.02 13.36
C ASP A 595 -12.08 -6.76 11.88
N THR A 596 -12.60 -5.56 11.60
CA THR A 596 -13.07 -5.10 10.28
C THR A 596 -12.23 -3.99 9.69
N GLY A 597 -11.12 -3.66 10.33
CA GLY A 597 -10.14 -2.78 9.75
C GLY A 597 -10.48 -1.30 9.78
N LEU A 598 -9.75 -0.55 8.97
CA LEU A 598 -9.82 0.90 8.85
C LEU A 598 -9.31 1.37 7.49
N LEU A 599 -9.56 2.65 7.21
CA LEU A 599 -8.94 3.39 6.11
C LEU A 599 -8.07 4.49 6.72
N TYR A 600 -6.78 4.47 6.40
CA TYR A 600 -5.87 5.58 6.61
C TYR A 600 -5.86 6.50 5.38
N ARG A 601 -5.54 7.78 5.60
CA ARG A 601 -5.05 8.68 4.54
C ARG A 601 -3.70 9.26 4.94
N GLY A 602 -2.83 9.50 3.96
CA GLY A 602 -1.58 10.24 4.09
C GLY A 602 -1.56 11.43 3.15
N GLU A 603 -1.05 12.57 3.60
CA GLU A 603 -0.79 13.73 2.74
C GLU A 603 0.56 13.54 2.05
N LEU A 604 0.61 13.73 0.74
CA LEU A 604 1.84 13.65 -0.06
C LEU A 604 2.68 14.92 0.17
N ASP A 605 3.95 14.77 0.49
CA ASP A 605 4.87 15.91 0.54
C ASP A 605 5.46 16.27 -0.84
N GLU A 606 6.39 17.22 -0.88
CA GLU A 606 7.04 17.67 -2.13
C GLU A 606 7.85 16.59 -2.86
N HIS A 607 8.13 15.46 -2.19
CA HIS A 607 8.81 14.29 -2.70
C HIS A 607 7.87 13.10 -2.87
N TYR A 608 6.55 13.35 -2.82
CA TYR A 608 5.50 12.32 -2.85
C TYR A 608 5.60 11.33 -1.69
N ASP A 609 6.33 11.66 -0.63
CA ASP A 609 6.44 10.85 0.57
C ASP A 609 5.23 11.03 1.49
N VAL A 610 4.90 9.96 2.21
CA VAL A 610 3.94 9.99 3.32
C VAL A 610 4.71 9.89 4.63
N SER A 611 4.57 10.92 5.46
CA SER A 611 5.17 10.99 6.81
C SER A 611 4.19 10.71 7.93
N ARG A 612 2.87 10.70 7.65
CA ARG A 612 1.82 10.46 8.63
C ARG A 612 0.62 9.76 8.00
N LEU A 613 0.09 8.76 8.70
CA LEU A 613 -1.18 8.10 8.35
C LEU A 613 -2.24 8.41 9.40
N GLU A 614 -3.36 8.99 8.96
CA GLU A 614 -4.48 9.38 9.79
C GLU A 614 -5.72 8.51 9.51
N PRO A 615 -6.36 7.91 10.53
CA PRO A 615 -7.52 7.07 10.33
C PRO A 615 -8.73 7.95 9.99
N VAL A 616 -9.36 7.70 8.84
CA VAL A 616 -10.58 8.40 8.39
C VAL A 616 -11.84 7.55 8.44
N ILE A 617 -11.68 6.22 8.42
CA ILE A 617 -12.77 5.26 8.62
C ILE A 617 -12.26 4.17 9.55
N VAL A 618 -13.05 3.78 10.54
CA VAL A 618 -12.78 2.62 11.41
C VAL A 618 -14.02 1.74 11.43
N GLY A 619 -13.85 0.46 11.12
CA GLY A 619 -14.94 -0.50 11.06
C GLY A 619 -15.49 -0.89 12.45
N PRO A 620 -16.62 -1.62 12.51
CA PRO A 620 -17.22 -2.11 13.75
C PRO A 620 -16.55 -3.40 14.26
N ASN A 621 -16.72 -3.71 15.54
CA ASN A 621 -16.30 -4.96 16.15
C ASN A 621 -17.45 -5.97 16.33
N PRO A 622 -17.20 -7.27 16.62
CA PRO A 622 -18.25 -8.27 16.78
C PRO A 622 -19.18 -8.01 17.97
N SER A 623 -18.72 -7.21 18.94
CA SER A 623 -19.50 -6.79 20.11
C SER A 623 -20.54 -5.72 19.79
N ASP A 624 -20.39 -5.01 18.66
CA ASP A 624 -21.31 -3.94 18.26
C ASP A 624 -22.72 -4.45 17.94
N PRO A 625 -23.76 -3.61 18.08
CA PRO A 625 -25.10 -3.99 17.70
C PRO A 625 -25.20 -4.30 16.21
N GLU A 626 -25.90 -5.38 15.84
CA GLU A 626 -26.19 -5.76 14.43
C GLU A 626 -26.70 -4.57 13.58
N SER A 627 -27.54 -3.68 14.16
CA SER A 627 -28.05 -2.51 13.44
C SER A 627 -26.99 -1.46 13.09
N LEU A 628 -25.87 -1.45 13.80
CA LEU A 628 -24.72 -0.60 13.53
C LEU A 628 -23.81 -1.27 12.50
N GLN A 629 -23.51 -2.56 12.68
CA GLN A 629 -22.78 -3.37 11.69
C GLN A 629 -23.46 -3.35 10.31
N ASP A 630 -24.80 -3.33 10.27
CA ASP A 630 -25.60 -3.26 9.05
C ASP A 630 -25.39 -1.98 8.22
N VAL A 631 -24.82 -0.92 8.79
CA VAL A 631 -24.64 0.41 8.16
C VAL A 631 -23.19 0.91 8.18
N SER A 632 -22.24 0.09 8.63
CA SER A 632 -20.81 0.42 8.66
C SER A 632 -20.05 -0.40 7.64
N LEU A 633 -19.01 0.16 7.03
CA LEU A 633 -18.04 -0.58 6.21
C LEU A 633 -17.37 -1.70 7.03
N ILE A 634 -17.09 -2.85 6.41
CA ILE A 634 -16.34 -3.96 7.03
C ILE A 634 -15.29 -4.55 6.09
N ASN A 635 -14.10 -4.89 6.60
CA ASN A 635 -13.00 -5.54 5.87
C ASN A 635 -12.78 -4.89 4.50
N LEU A 636 -12.37 -3.63 4.57
CA LEU A 636 -12.09 -2.83 3.38
C LEU A 636 -10.92 -3.44 2.63
N ASP A 637 -11.17 -3.81 1.39
CA ASP A 637 -10.22 -4.44 0.48
C ASP A 637 -9.78 -3.37 -0.55
N ASN A 638 -10.29 -3.41 -1.79
CA ASN A 638 -9.92 -2.43 -2.80
C ASN A 638 -10.43 -1.01 -2.47
N VAL A 639 -9.60 -0.03 -2.85
CA VAL A 639 -9.84 1.40 -2.75
C VAL A 639 -9.64 2.01 -4.13
N MET A 640 -10.57 2.87 -4.58
CA MET A 640 -10.39 3.66 -5.80
C MET A 640 -10.77 5.13 -5.59
N VAL A 641 -9.86 6.08 -5.79
CA VAL A 641 -10.09 7.53 -5.80
C VAL A 641 -10.58 7.94 -7.19
N MET A 642 -11.71 8.64 -7.24
CA MET A 642 -12.27 9.16 -8.49
C MET A 642 -11.72 10.57 -8.79
N ASP A 643 -11.87 11.04 -10.03
CA ASP A 643 -11.45 12.38 -10.51
C ASP A 643 -11.96 13.56 -9.64
N ASP A 644 -13.05 13.36 -8.90
CA ASP A 644 -13.63 14.38 -8.02
C ASP A 644 -13.20 14.26 -6.55
N GLY A 645 -12.27 13.37 -6.26
CA GLY A 645 -11.71 13.10 -4.94
C GLY A 645 -12.58 12.22 -4.02
N ARG A 646 -13.77 11.78 -4.46
CA ARG A 646 -14.51 10.73 -3.74
C ARG A 646 -13.80 9.39 -3.90
N VAL A 647 -14.04 8.49 -2.95
CA VAL A 647 -13.36 7.19 -2.89
C VAL A 647 -14.37 6.05 -2.93
N LEU A 648 -14.21 5.12 -3.85
CA LEU A 648 -14.92 3.84 -3.85
C LEU A 648 -14.23 2.88 -2.89
N LEU A 649 -15.04 2.19 -2.09
CA LEU A 649 -14.56 1.29 -1.03
C LEU A 649 -15.25 -0.07 -1.19
N CYS A 650 -14.46 -1.11 -1.40
CA CYS A 650 -14.90 -2.48 -1.62
C CYS A 650 -14.76 -3.34 -0.36
N GLU A 651 -15.67 -4.28 -0.14
CA GLU A 651 -15.63 -5.17 1.03
C GLU A 651 -15.30 -6.61 0.62
N ASP A 652 -14.54 -7.29 1.48
CA ASP A 652 -14.33 -8.74 1.49
C ASP A 652 -14.52 -9.30 2.91
N LYS A 653 -15.72 -9.69 3.37
CA LYS A 653 -15.86 -10.34 4.71
C LYS A 653 -17.01 -11.34 4.79
N GLY A 654 -17.99 -11.19 3.92
CA GLY A 654 -19.30 -11.79 4.07
C GLY A 654 -20.09 -11.21 5.26
N ARG A 655 -20.53 -12.06 6.20
CA ARG A 655 -21.57 -11.65 7.17
C ARG A 655 -21.08 -10.77 8.31
N PHE A 656 -19.95 -11.06 8.94
CA PHE A 656 -19.43 -10.34 10.14
C PHE A 656 -20.48 -9.95 11.22
N GLY A 657 -21.51 -10.76 11.46
CA GLY A 657 -22.58 -10.41 12.42
C GLY A 657 -23.70 -9.50 11.90
N ARG A 658 -23.58 -8.96 10.69
CA ARG A 658 -24.67 -8.28 9.96
C ARG A 658 -25.89 -9.19 9.77
N SER A 659 -27.03 -8.55 9.56
CA SER A 659 -28.27 -9.22 9.23
C SER A 659 -28.24 -9.85 7.82
N TYR A 660 -27.38 -9.34 6.94
CA TYR A 660 -27.14 -9.81 5.58
C TYR A 660 -25.69 -10.32 5.40
N PRO A 661 -25.47 -11.29 4.49
CA PRO A 661 -24.15 -11.90 4.27
C PRO A 661 -23.38 -11.33 3.08
N ASN A 662 -23.93 -10.35 2.36
CA ASN A 662 -23.36 -9.82 1.12
C ASN A 662 -22.33 -8.75 1.44
N ASP A 663 -21.23 -8.76 0.69
CA ASP A 663 -20.31 -7.64 0.63
C ASP A 663 -20.92 -6.48 -0.15
N ALA A 664 -20.44 -5.28 0.17
CA ALA A 664 -21.00 -4.03 -0.32
C ALA A 664 -19.93 -3.13 -0.95
N LEU A 665 -20.36 -2.36 -1.95
CA LEU A 665 -19.60 -1.26 -2.52
C LEU A 665 -20.10 0.04 -1.92
N TRP A 666 -19.19 0.87 -1.43
CA TRP A 666 -19.48 2.16 -0.83
C TRP A 666 -18.82 3.30 -1.59
N VAL A 667 -19.43 4.48 -1.52
CA VAL A 667 -18.83 5.74 -2.00
C VAL A 667 -18.61 6.63 -0.80
N TYR A 668 -17.36 6.98 -0.56
CA TYR A 668 -16.90 7.87 0.49
C TYR A 668 -16.64 9.27 -0.07
N GLU A 669 -17.17 10.27 0.61
CA GLU A 669 -16.99 11.69 0.36
C GLU A 669 -16.10 12.24 1.49
N PRO A 670 -14.82 12.55 1.19
CA PRO A 670 -13.89 13.08 2.18
C PRO A 670 -14.35 14.42 2.76
N PRO A 671 -13.98 14.73 4.01
CA PRO A 671 -14.27 16.04 4.60
C PRO A 671 -13.44 17.14 3.93
N THR A 672 -14.01 18.35 3.83
CA THR A 672 -13.20 19.54 3.48
C THR A 672 -12.12 19.76 4.53
N THR A 673 -10.89 19.96 4.08
CA THR A 673 -9.71 20.17 4.95
C THR A 673 -9.08 21.52 4.63
N ILE A 674 -8.52 22.20 5.62
CA ILE A 674 -7.72 23.42 5.45
C ILE A 674 -6.35 23.22 6.11
N THR A 675 -5.30 23.43 5.33
CA THR A 675 -3.90 23.18 5.70
C THR A 675 -3.06 24.42 5.46
N VAL A 676 -1.92 24.50 6.14
CA VAL A 676 -0.88 25.46 5.86
C VAL A 676 0.44 24.70 5.76
N ASP A 677 1.28 24.99 4.79
CA ASP A 677 2.50 24.19 4.58
C ASP A 677 3.44 24.26 5.80
N SER A 678 4.28 23.23 5.94
CA SER A 678 5.40 23.27 6.87
C SER A 678 6.57 24.02 6.23
N LEU A 679 7.45 24.61 7.04
CA LEU A 679 8.60 25.38 6.55
C LEU A 679 9.87 25.08 7.35
N ALA A 680 10.96 24.78 6.65
CA ALA A 680 12.30 24.86 7.18
C ALA A 680 12.96 26.17 6.71
N VAL A 681 13.39 27.03 7.64
CA VAL A 681 14.00 28.32 7.30
C VAL A 681 15.15 28.68 8.25
N SER A 682 16.25 29.19 7.71
CA SER A 682 17.41 29.63 8.50
C SER A 682 17.09 30.86 9.35
N HIS A 683 17.83 31.05 10.44
CA HIS A 683 17.68 32.23 11.30
C HIS A 683 17.95 33.54 10.53
N GLY A 684 16.97 34.45 10.51
CA GLY A 684 17.00 35.75 9.83
C GLY A 684 16.66 35.70 8.34
N ALA A 685 16.40 34.51 7.79
CA ALA A 685 15.88 34.33 6.44
C ALA A 685 14.35 34.31 6.45
N THR A 686 13.74 34.56 5.28
CA THR A 686 12.30 34.40 5.06
C THR A 686 12.01 33.22 4.14
N GLY A 687 10.88 32.57 4.37
CA GLY A 687 10.30 31.53 3.51
C GLY A 687 8.80 31.72 3.34
N GLU A 688 8.24 31.16 2.28
CA GLU A 688 6.81 31.24 1.96
C GLU A 688 6.12 29.91 2.28
N VAL A 689 4.88 29.98 2.75
CA VAL A 689 3.97 28.82 2.92
C VAL A 689 2.59 29.17 2.42
N ASP A 690 1.90 28.22 1.80
CA ASP A 690 0.55 28.40 1.31
C ASP A 690 -0.50 27.93 2.32
N LEU A 691 -1.62 28.64 2.36
CA LEU A 691 -2.85 28.26 3.06
C LEU A 691 -3.81 27.69 2.02
N THR A 692 -4.12 26.40 2.15
CA THR A 692 -4.79 25.62 1.12
C THR A 692 -6.06 24.96 1.68
N VAL A 693 -7.11 24.89 0.87
CA VAL A 693 -8.34 24.15 1.18
C VAL A 693 -8.52 23.01 0.19
N SER A 694 -8.74 21.81 0.70
CA SER A 694 -8.93 20.58 -0.08
C SER A 694 -10.35 20.03 0.08
N SER A 695 -10.83 19.32 -0.94
CA SER A 695 -12.20 18.75 -1.04
C SER A 695 -13.29 19.81 -0.96
N VAL A 696 -13.40 20.63 -2.01
CA VAL A 696 -14.38 21.75 -2.13
C VAL A 696 -15.36 21.52 -3.28
N PRO A 697 -16.34 20.60 -3.15
CA PRO A 697 -17.22 20.23 -4.26
C PRO A 697 -18.13 21.37 -4.77
N ASP A 698 -18.40 22.38 -3.94
CA ASP A 698 -19.27 23.53 -4.27
C ASP A 698 -18.51 24.86 -4.40
N GLY A 699 -17.19 24.80 -4.58
CA GLY A 699 -16.35 25.99 -4.58
C GLY A 699 -16.34 26.73 -3.23
N ILE A 700 -15.87 27.97 -3.26
CA ILE A 700 -15.74 28.80 -2.05
C ILE A 700 -16.18 30.24 -2.36
N ALA A 701 -17.32 30.67 -1.79
CA ALA A 701 -17.79 32.04 -1.92
C ALA A 701 -17.02 33.03 -1.04
N GLY A 702 -16.48 32.57 0.09
CA GLY A 702 -15.68 33.42 0.98
C GLY A 702 -15.48 32.86 2.38
N GLY A 703 -14.63 33.53 3.14
CA GLY A 703 -14.25 33.04 4.46
C GLY A 703 -13.54 34.04 5.35
N ARG A 704 -13.42 33.65 6.61
CA ARG A 704 -12.63 34.32 7.63
C ARG A 704 -11.82 33.27 8.41
N VAL A 705 -10.51 33.27 8.16
CA VAL A 705 -9.56 32.31 8.72
C VAL A 705 -8.44 33.09 9.43
N THR A 706 -7.91 32.55 10.52
CA THR A 706 -6.72 33.09 11.18
C THR A 706 -5.64 32.02 11.23
N VAL A 707 -4.44 32.36 10.80
CA VAL A 707 -3.26 31.52 10.98
C VAL A 707 -2.39 32.15 12.07
N SER A 708 -1.91 31.35 13.01
CA SER A 708 -1.10 31.81 14.14
C SER A 708 0.16 30.97 14.34
N VAL A 709 1.27 31.64 14.66
CA VAL A 709 2.52 31.03 15.13
C VAL A 709 2.48 30.92 16.65
N GLU A 710 2.59 29.71 17.20
CA GLU A 710 2.50 29.51 18.66
C GLU A 710 3.63 30.20 19.44
N HIS A 711 4.86 30.16 18.91
CA HIS A 711 6.06 30.71 19.54
C HIS A 711 6.76 31.75 18.64
N PRO A 712 6.33 33.03 18.67
CA PRO A 712 6.92 34.09 17.84
C PRO A 712 8.41 34.42 18.06
N ALA A 713 9.02 33.81 19.07
CA ALA A 713 10.46 33.88 19.32
C ALA A 713 11.27 32.92 18.44
N VAL A 714 10.59 32.00 17.75
CA VAL A 714 11.15 31.01 16.82
C VAL A 714 10.96 31.49 15.38
N ALA A 715 9.73 31.83 14.99
CA ALA A 715 9.40 32.41 13.68
C ALA A 715 8.35 33.53 13.80
N GLU A 716 8.33 34.49 12.88
CA GLU A 716 7.36 35.59 12.85
C GLU A 716 6.74 35.71 11.45
N ILE A 717 5.43 35.93 11.36
CA ILE A 717 4.74 36.25 10.10
C ILE A 717 5.06 37.70 9.73
N VAL A 718 5.78 37.91 8.63
CA VAL A 718 6.26 39.24 8.22
C VAL A 718 5.44 39.83 7.08
N ASP A 719 4.87 39.00 6.21
CA ASP A 719 3.94 39.41 5.17
C ASP A 719 2.89 38.32 4.89
N ALA A 720 1.83 38.69 4.19
CA ALA A 720 0.86 37.75 3.66
C ALA A 720 0.17 38.34 2.44
N SER A 721 -0.22 37.48 1.50
CA SER A 721 -0.94 37.88 0.31
C SER A 721 -2.06 36.89 -0.02
N TYR A 722 -3.07 37.35 -0.75
CA TYR A 722 -4.09 36.45 -1.30
C TYR A 722 -3.62 35.89 -2.63
N HIS A 723 -4.07 34.67 -2.94
CA HIS A 723 -3.96 34.15 -4.29
C HIS A 723 -4.71 35.05 -5.29
N ASP A 724 -4.26 35.10 -6.55
CA ASP A 724 -4.74 36.03 -7.57
C ASP A 724 -6.27 35.93 -7.80
N ARG A 725 -6.85 34.76 -7.55
CA ARG A 725 -8.31 34.52 -7.63
C ARG A 725 -9.13 35.33 -6.60
N LEU A 726 -8.48 35.91 -5.57
CA LEU A 726 -9.11 36.65 -4.47
C LEU A 726 -8.73 38.14 -4.43
N GLU A 727 -8.17 38.70 -5.51
CA GLU A 727 -7.59 40.06 -5.60
C GLU A 727 -8.50 41.23 -5.17
N LEU A 728 -9.84 41.07 -5.21
CA LEU A 728 -10.79 42.14 -4.88
C LEU A 728 -11.08 42.29 -3.37
N THR A 729 -10.44 41.48 -2.55
CA THR A 729 -10.61 41.46 -1.09
C THR A 729 -9.73 42.52 -0.42
N SER A 730 -10.05 42.88 0.83
CA SER A 730 -9.15 43.74 1.60
C SER A 730 -7.93 42.94 2.02
N GLY A 731 -6.72 43.37 1.62
CA GLY A 731 -5.47 42.67 1.92
C GLY A 731 -5.35 42.19 3.38
N PRO A 732 -4.66 41.06 3.60
CA PRO A 732 -4.60 40.42 4.91
C PRO A 732 -3.96 41.36 5.92
N THR A 733 -4.38 41.23 7.18
CA THR A 733 -3.84 42.06 8.26
C THR A 733 -2.95 41.19 9.14
N VAL A 734 -1.64 41.33 8.95
CA VAL A 734 -0.63 40.79 9.87
C VAL A 734 -0.73 41.53 11.19
N GLY A 735 -0.82 40.79 12.29
CA GLY A 735 -0.99 41.29 13.65
C GLY A 735 0.28 41.92 14.23
N ASP A 736 0.79 41.32 15.30
CA ASP A 736 2.08 41.65 15.92
C ASP A 736 3.19 40.66 15.53
N GLY A 737 3.03 40.01 14.39
CA GLY A 737 3.91 38.95 13.90
C GLY A 737 3.53 37.53 14.34
N SER A 738 2.63 37.39 15.32
CA SER A 738 2.17 36.08 15.81
C SER A 738 0.97 35.51 15.05
N SER A 739 0.27 36.32 14.27
CA SER A 739 -0.96 35.89 13.58
C SER A 739 -1.30 36.77 12.40
N VAL A 740 -2.01 36.20 11.44
CA VAL A 740 -2.63 36.90 10.31
C VAL A 740 -4.09 36.47 10.17
N GLU A 741 -4.98 37.45 9.98
CA GLU A 741 -6.39 37.17 9.70
C GLU A 741 -6.68 37.40 8.21
N PHE A 742 -7.14 36.35 7.55
CA PHE A 742 -7.63 36.37 6.19
C PHE A 742 -9.15 36.60 6.19
N ARG A 743 -9.62 37.63 5.48
CA ARG A 743 -11.03 37.86 5.17
C ARG A 743 -11.22 38.02 3.68
N PHE A 744 -11.68 36.95 3.05
CA PHE A 744 -11.79 36.88 1.61
C PHE A 744 -13.23 36.61 1.18
N ALA A 745 -13.51 36.95 -0.08
CA ALA A 745 -14.74 36.66 -0.78
C ALA A 745 -14.35 36.48 -2.24
N ASP A 746 -14.80 35.38 -2.83
CA ASP A 746 -14.73 35.20 -4.27
C ASP A 746 -15.86 35.99 -4.91
N LEU A 747 -15.51 37.15 -5.47
CA LEU A 747 -16.49 38.06 -6.07
C LEU A 747 -16.71 37.78 -7.55
N GLU A 748 -15.80 37.04 -8.18
CA GLU A 748 -15.81 36.76 -9.62
C GLU A 748 -16.18 35.31 -9.95
N ASP A 749 -16.37 34.46 -8.92
CA ASP A 749 -16.76 33.05 -9.07
C ASP A 749 -15.64 32.25 -9.77
N GLU A 750 -14.40 32.55 -9.37
CA GLU A 750 -13.16 32.00 -9.93
C GLU A 750 -12.66 30.76 -9.14
N ILE A 751 -13.18 30.53 -7.93
CA ILE A 751 -12.95 29.35 -7.08
C ILE A 751 -14.20 28.46 -7.12
N GLY A 752 -14.33 27.72 -8.22
CA GLY A 752 -15.35 26.68 -8.35
C GLY A 752 -14.98 25.37 -7.65
N SER A 753 -15.71 24.30 -7.98
CA SER A 753 -15.45 22.95 -7.49
C SER A 753 -14.01 22.52 -7.77
N GLY A 754 -13.33 21.95 -6.77
CA GLY A 754 -11.95 21.52 -6.95
C GLY A 754 -11.44 20.61 -5.83
N ARG A 755 -10.37 19.88 -6.16
CA ARG A 755 -9.66 18.98 -5.25
C ARG A 755 -8.82 19.76 -4.24
N GLN A 756 -8.15 20.81 -4.69
CA GLN A 756 -7.28 21.66 -3.87
C GLN A 756 -7.30 23.12 -4.35
N VAL A 757 -7.33 24.08 -3.42
CA VAL A 757 -7.34 25.52 -3.72
C VAL A 757 -6.45 26.29 -2.74
N THR A 758 -5.39 26.92 -3.26
CA THR A 758 -4.60 27.91 -2.51
C THR A 758 -5.40 29.19 -2.30
N LEU A 759 -5.63 29.56 -1.03
CA LEU A 759 -6.32 30.79 -0.65
C LEU A 759 -5.36 31.97 -0.51
N ALA A 760 -4.19 31.74 0.07
CA ALA A 760 -3.26 32.78 0.45
C ALA A 760 -1.85 32.21 0.66
N THR A 761 -0.85 33.09 0.59
CA THR A 761 0.55 32.78 0.89
C THR A 761 0.99 33.64 2.07
N LEU A 762 1.71 33.04 3.02
CA LEU A 762 2.31 33.70 4.17
C LEU A 762 3.83 33.73 3.98
N GLU A 763 4.45 34.87 4.30
CA GLU A 763 5.91 34.97 4.41
C GLU A 763 6.30 34.93 5.91
N LEU A 764 7.14 33.97 6.29
CA LEU A 764 7.63 33.80 7.66
C LEU A 764 9.14 34.03 7.74
N GLU A 765 9.57 34.79 8.76
CA GLU A 765 10.99 35.01 9.08
C GLU A 765 11.42 34.14 10.27
N GLY A 766 12.56 33.45 10.18
CA GLY A 766 13.13 32.70 11.30
C GLY A 766 13.75 33.61 12.37
N THR A 767 13.02 33.95 13.43
CA THR A 767 13.46 34.93 14.46
C THR A 767 14.32 34.37 15.58
N GLY A 768 14.41 33.05 15.70
CA GLY A 768 15.29 32.37 16.66
C GLY A 768 15.34 30.88 16.42
N PRO A 769 16.30 30.16 17.03
CA PRO A 769 16.44 28.72 16.88
C PRO A 769 15.26 27.94 17.51
N GLY A 770 14.72 26.92 16.83
CA GLY A 770 13.76 25.98 17.42
C GLY A 770 12.68 25.50 16.44
N THR A 771 11.63 24.91 16.98
CA THR A 771 10.43 24.53 16.22
C THR A 771 9.22 25.24 16.81
N THR A 772 8.32 25.71 15.97
CA THR A 772 7.03 26.29 16.38
C THR A 772 5.90 25.81 15.49
N ASP A 773 4.74 25.62 16.08
CA ASP A 773 3.55 25.20 15.34
C ASP A 773 2.87 26.39 14.67
N LEU A 774 2.33 26.14 13.48
CA LEU A 774 1.32 26.95 12.81
C LEU A 774 -0.06 26.35 13.09
N THR A 775 -0.98 27.19 13.55
CA THR A 775 -2.34 26.79 13.90
C THR A 775 -3.34 27.58 13.08
N ILE A 776 -4.43 26.92 12.67
CA ILE A 776 -5.49 27.50 11.85
C ILE A 776 -6.78 27.57 12.66
N ASP A 777 -7.36 28.76 12.76
CA ASP A 777 -8.68 29.00 13.34
C ASP A 777 -9.65 29.45 12.23
N VAL A 778 -10.59 28.57 11.84
CA VAL A 778 -11.66 28.91 10.89
C VAL A 778 -12.84 29.53 11.64
N HIS A 779 -13.15 30.79 11.33
CA HIS A 779 -14.26 31.51 11.96
C HIS A 779 -15.55 31.48 11.14
N ALA A 780 -15.41 31.36 9.82
CA ALA A 780 -16.47 31.21 8.84
C ALA A 780 -15.84 30.77 7.51
N LEU A 781 -16.47 29.84 6.82
CA LEU A 781 -16.18 29.48 5.44
C LEU A 781 -17.52 29.11 4.81
N ASP A 782 -17.84 29.67 3.65
CA ASP A 782 -19.11 29.45 2.96
C ASP A 782 -18.82 29.04 1.50
N ASP A 783 -19.61 28.10 0.97
CA ASP A 783 -19.59 27.68 -0.44
C ASP A 783 -20.37 28.63 -1.36
N ASP A 784 -20.36 28.36 -2.67
CA ASP A 784 -21.03 29.17 -3.70
C ASP A 784 -22.56 29.16 -3.58
N ASP A 785 -23.12 28.14 -2.91
CA ASP A 785 -24.54 28.02 -2.57
C ASP A 785 -24.91 28.71 -1.25
N ALA A 786 -23.93 29.36 -0.59
CA ALA A 786 -24.01 30.01 0.71
C ALA A 786 -24.36 29.06 1.87
N ALA A 787 -24.02 27.78 1.76
CA ALA A 787 -23.95 26.87 2.89
C ALA A 787 -22.61 27.03 3.61
N SER A 788 -22.63 26.85 4.93
CA SER A 788 -21.43 26.96 5.76
C SER A 788 -20.64 25.66 5.69
N ILE A 789 -19.35 25.80 5.42
CA ILE A 789 -18.35 24.73 5.48
C ILE A 789 -17.69 24.78 6.87
N ASP A 790 -17.52 23.62 7.50
CA ASP A 790 -16.78 23.44 8.75
C ASP A 790 -15.55 22.57 8.45
N PRO A 791 -14.47 23.16 7.91
CA PRO A 791 -13.33 22.38 7.43
C PRO A 791 -12.48 21.87 8.59
N GLN A 792 -11.87 20.70 8.40
CA GLN A 792 -10.86 20.20 9.31
C GLN A 792 -9.58 21.03 9.20
N SER A 793 -9.17 21.65 10.30
CA SER A 793 -7.94 22.45 10.34
C SER A 793 -6.74 21.58 10.71
N ARG A 794 -5.69 21.60 9.90
CA ARG A 794 -4.44 20.87 10.19
C ARG A 794 -3.34 21.83 10.63
N PRO A 795 -2.73 21.60 11.81
CA PRO A 795 -1.55 22.34 12.21
C PRO A 795 -0.35 21.87 11.39
N SER A 796 0.63 22.76 11.19
CA SER A 796 1.90 22.43 10.57
C SER A 796 3.05 22.98 11.41
N VAL A 797 4.29 22.72 11.01
CA VAL A 797 5.46 23.13 11.79
C VAL A 797 6.36 24.05 11.00
N VAL A 798 6.93 25.03 11.70
CA VAL A 798 8.06 25.82 11.21
C VAL A 798 9.27 25.41 12.02
N VAL A 799 10.23 24.80 11.34
CA VAL A 799 11.53 24.47 11.90
C VAL A 799 12.49 25.58 11.52
N THR A 800 13.00 26.27 12.53
CA THR A 800 14.08 27.22 12.37
C THR A 800 15.35 26.58 12.90
N GLY A 801 16.26 26.30 11.98
CA GLY A 801 17.56 25.74 12.32
C GLY A 801 18.23 26.59 13.40
N PRO A 802 19.07 26.01 14.27
CA PRO A 802 19.76 26.85 15.24
C PRO A 802 20.88 27.62 14.53
N PRO A 803 21.71 28.44 15.20
CA PRO A 803 22.99 28.74 14.57
C PRO A 803 24.02 27.57 14.53
N PRO A 804 23.84 26.34 15.09
CA PRO A 804 24.75 25.80 16.10
C PRO A 804 25.84 24.79 15.65
N ILE A 805 26.86 24.67 16.53
CA ILE A 805 27.44 23.46 17.11
C ILE A 805 28.13 23.75 18.49
N GLY A 806 27.93 22.93 19.54
CA GLY A 806 28.97 22.61 20.57
C GLY A 806 28.95 23.17 22.01
N GLY A 807 27.87 23.82 22.47
CA GLY A 807 27.81 24.61 23.71
C GLY A 807 27.92 23.89 25.07
N GLY A 808 28.66 24.48 26.02
CA GLY A 808 28.81 23.93 27.38
C GLY A 808 29.45 24.85 28.44
N GLY A 809 28.94 26.06 28.68
CA GLY A 809 29.66 27.07 29.48
C GLY A 809 28.89 28.07 30.35
N SER A 810 27.57 27.99 30.60
CA SER A 810 26.85 28.90 31.54
C SER A 810 27.07 30.42 31.29
N GLY A 811 27.17 30.85 30.04
CA GLY A 811 27.28 32.26 29.63
C GLY A 811 26.65 32.53 28.25
N PRO A 812 26.42 33.80 27.87
CA PRO A 812 25.74 34.18 26.61
C PRO A 812 26.62 34.06 25.34
N THR A 813 27.58 33.11 25.30
CA THR A 813 28.65 32.99 24.28
C THR A 813 28.95 31.51 24.00
N ASP A 814 27.92 30.70 23.74
CA ASP A 814 28.03 29.25 23.52
C ASP A 814 27.33 28.82 22.19
N ALA A 815 27.06 29.77 21.29
CA ALA A 815 26.52 29.51 19.95
C ALA A 815 27.58 29.92 18.92
N PRO A 816 27.75 29.19 17.80
CA PRO A 816 28.64 29.60 16.74
C PRO A 816 28.44 31.05 16.40
N THR A 817 29.53 31.77 16.25
CA THR A 817 29.50 33.13 15.74
C THR A 817 30.40 33.24 14.52
N ASP A 818 30.06 34.21 13.68
CA ASP A 818 30.88 34.69 12.57
C ASP A 818 31.64 35.95 13.06
N PRO A 819 32.91 35.83 13.51
CA PRO A 819 33.61 36.94 14.14
C PRO A 819 34.08 38.00 13.14
N ASP A 820 34.23 37.65 11.87
CA ASP A 820 34.78 38.53 10.84
C ASP A 820 33.75 39.02 9.79
N GLY A 821 32.54 38.45 9.84
CA GLY A 821 31.35 38.88 9.13
C GLY A 821 31.27 38.35 7.70
N ASP A 822 31.90 37.22 7.39
CA ASP A 822 31.95 36.66 6.05
C ASP A 822 30.84 35.63 5.73
N GLY A 823 30.04 35.27 6.74
CA GLY A 823 28.91 34.34 6.65
C GLY A 823 29.22 32.93 7.15
N ARG A 824 30.49 32.61 7.41
CA ARG A 824 30.90 31.32 8.00
C ARG A 824 31.04 31.44 9.50
N PHE A 825 30.81 30.34 10.18
CA PHE A 825 30.74 30.33 11.65
C PHE A 825 31.99 29.65 12.23
N GLU A 826 33.18 30.25 12.03
CA GLU A 826 34.48 29.68 12.44
C GLU A 826 34.66 29.62 13.96
N ASP A 827 34.02 30.52 14.70
CA ASP A 827 33.93 30.44 16.16
C ASP A 827 32.83 29.45 16.52
N VAL A 828 33.00 28.21 16.08
CA VAL A 828 32.05 27.10 16.20
C VAL A 828 31.60 26.96 17.65
N ASN A 829 32.50 27.04 18.64
CA ASN A 829 32.16 26.90 20.05
C ASN A 829 31.60 28.20 20.70
N GLY A 830 31.51 29.30 19.95
CA GLY A 830 30.88 30.56 20.36
C GLY A 830 31.68 31.44 21.33
N ASN A 831 32.96 31.14 21.58
CA ASN A 831 33.76 31.82 22.59
C ASN A 831 34.31 33.21 22.16
N GLY A 832 33.98 33.62 20.93
CA GLY A 832 34.28 34.91 20.30
C GLY A 832 35.63 34.95 19.56
N ARG A 833 36.19 33.79 19.19
CA ARG A 833 37.44 33.64 18.43
C ARG A 833 37.58 32.22 17.87
N LEU A 834 38.10 32.13 16.64
CA LEU A 834 38.61 30.89 16.09
C LEU A 834 39.86 30.40 16.85
N ASP A 835 39.77 29.22 17.47
CA ASP A 835 40.88 28.49 18.08
C ASP A 835 40.79 26.97 17.86
N TYR A 836 41.74 26.21 18.43
CA TYR A 836 41.80 24.77 18.19
C TYR A 836 40.59 24.02 18.76
N ASP A 837 39.91 24.58 19.77
CA ASP A 837 38.73 23.95 20.34
C ASP A 837 37.55 24.00 19.33
N ASP A 838 37.51 24.96 18.40
CA ASP A 838 36.51 25.03 17.31
C ASP A 838 36.68 23.90 16.29
N VAL A 839 37.92 23.59 15.90
CA VAL A 839 38.22 22.46 15.00
C VAL A 839 37.81 21.13 15.62
N VAL A 840 38.01 20.99 16.93
CA VAL A 840 37.59 19.79 17.67
C VAL A 840 36.07 19.69 17.72
N VAL A 841 35.38 20.81 17.98
CA VAL A 841 33.90 20.84 18.02
C VAL A 841 33.31 20.55 16.64
N LEU A 842 33.80 21.16 15.56
CA LEU A 842 33.33 20.85 14.21
C LEU A 842 33.56 19.38 13.86
N PHE A 843 34.73 18.82 14.20
CA PHE A 843 35.00 17.41 13.97
C PHE A 843 34.07 16.47 14.76
N GLU A 844 33.81 16.81 16.02
CA GLU A 844 32.96 16.00 16.91
C GLU A 844 31.49 15.98 16.50
N HIS A 845 31.07 16.97 15.71
CA HIS A 845 29.68 17.22 15.32
C HIS A 845 29.52 17.38 13.80
N LEU A 846 30.48 16.89 13.02
CA LEU A 846 30.52 17.09 11.57
C LEU A 846 29.26 16.54 10.90
N GLU A 847 28.68 15.48 11.46
CA GLU A 847 27.47 14.83 10.94
C GLU A 847 26.17 15.30 11.62
N ASP A 848 26.23 16.32 12.48
CA ASP A 848 25.01 16.89 13.05
C ASP A 848 24.22 17.61 11.94
N ASP A 849 22.90 17.46 11.90
CA ASP A 849 21.99 18.14 10.95
C ASP A 849 22.16 19.67 10.95
N ALA A 850 22.51 20.22 12.12
CA ALA A 850 22.86 21.63 12.26
C ALA A 850 24.03 22.08 11.38
N VAL A 851 24.90 21.16 10.98
CA VAL A 851 26.05 21.36 10.10
C VAL A 851 25.73 20.87 8.70
N GLN A 852 25.22 19.65 8.60
CA GLN A 852 24.94 18.97 7.33
C GLN A 852 23.83 19.68 6.54
N LEU A 853 22.83 20.26 7.21
CA LEU A 853 21.77 21.04 6.57
C LEU A 853 22.13 22.53 6.41
N ASN A 854 23.36 22.96 6.75
CA ASN A 854 23.80 24.36 6.71
C ASN A 854 25.21 24.48 6.10
N ASP A 855 25.41 24.00 4.86
CA ASP A 855 26.71 23.98 4.20
C ASP A 855 27.31 25.38 4.01
N GLU A 856 26.49 26.41 3.78
CA GLU A 856 26.93 27.81 3.69
C GLU A 856 27.60 28.30 4.98
N ALA A 857 27.24 27.74 6.14
CA ALA A 857 27.79 28.13 7.44
C ALA A 857 29.07 27.36 7.83
N PHE A 858 29.30 26.17 7.25
CA PHE A 858 30.32 25.23 7.71
C PHE A 858 31.22 24.59 6.62
N ASP A 859 31.00 24.85 5.32
CA ASP A 859 31.89 24.41 4.20
C ASP A 859 33.08 25.37 4.08
N PHE A 860 34.10 25.14 4.89
CA PHE A 860 35.30 25.96 4.93
C PHE A 860 36.18 25.77 3.68
N ASN A 861 36.06 24.62 3.00
CA ASN A 861 36.95 24.24 1.90
C ASN A 861 36.42 24.62 0.50
N GLU A 862 35.16 25.06 0.40
CA GLU A 862 34.47 25.54 -0.81
C GLU A 862 34.27 24.45 -1.88
N ASN A 863 34.07 23.20 -1.47
CA ASN A 863 33.81 22.11 -2.41
C ASN A 863 32.30 21.82 -2.62
N GLY A 864 31.42 22.51 -1.90
CA GLY A 864 29.96 22.40 -2.00
C GLY A 864 29.37 21.22 -1.25
N ARG A 865 30.05 20.73 -0.21
CA ARG A 865 29.59 19.65 0.67
C ARG A 865 30.32 19.72 2.01
N ILE A 866 29.66 19.34 3.10
CA ILE A 866 30.30 19.24 4.42
C ILE A 866 30.98 17.88 4.55
N ASP A 867 32.31 17.87 4.58
CA ASP A 867 33.10 16.66 4.76
C ASP A 867 34.36 16.90 5.63
N TYR A 868 35.20 15.87 5.76
CA TYR A 868 36.39 15.96 6.59
C TYR A 868 37.41 17.02 6.11
N ASP A 869 37.39 17.38 4.83
CA ASP A 869 38.27 18.41 4.28
C ASP A 869 37.90 19.81 4.83
N ASP A 870 36.67 20.02 5.32
CA ASP A 870 36.25 21.26 6.03
C ASP A 870 36.89 21.42 7.40
N VAL A 871 37.00 20.31 8.14
CA VAL A 871 37.74 20.27 9.41
C VAL A 871 39.21 20.60 9.18
N VAL A 872 39.79 20.12 8.07
CA VAL A 872 41.19 20.39 7.70
C VAL A 872 41.37 21.84 7.25
N ALA A 873 40.42 22.39 6.50
CA ALA A 873 40.45 23.79 6.06
C ALA A 873 40.36 24.75 7.26
N LEU A 874 39.42 24.52 8.18
CA LEU A 874 39.28 25.30 9.42
C LEU A 874 40.55 25.24 10.28
N TYR A 875 41.24 24.10 10.31
CA TYR A 875 42.53 23.95 11.02
C TYR A 875 43.67 24.75 10.38
N ASP A 876 43.76 24.82 9.06
CA ASP A 876 44.82 25.54 8.34
C ASP A 876 44.70 27.07 8.45
N GLU A 877 43.55 27.57 8.91
CA GLU A 877 43.25 28.99 9.11
C GLU A 877 43.67 29.54 10.50
N LEU A 878 43.96 28.65 11.46
CA LEU A 878 44.52 28.96 12.80
C LEU A 878 45.97 29.50 12.76
#